data_AF-A0A4U0ZJ73-F1
#
_entry.id   AF-A0A4U0ZJ73-F1
#
_cell.length_a   1.000
_cell.length_b   1.000
_cell.length_c   1.000
_cell.angle_alpha   90.00
_cell.angle_beta   90.00
_cell.angle_gamma   90.00
#
_symmetry.space_group_name_H-M   'P 1'
#
loop_
_entity.id
_entity.type
_entity.pdbx_description
1 polymer ?
#
loop_
_entity_poly.entity_id
_entity_poly.type
_entity_poly.pdbx_seq_one_letter_code
_entity_poly.pdbx_strand_id
1 'polypeptide(L)'
;MINTADELIVTNANLFPDDFSLRLKEILSALESVRGKVPDNYAALSRADDIGRNAFQFYATQIRFNEEMLRELYIALYVEPLEKEELEKILDVSFPTDRHFKSFREGCGLLYLFLWGHSDLVLSWKFNQSFLRLVNFDHTALIPNKLWSFTNSDKKFKGNTKRLILMSDWNSVEDISLSEVWDAVRTGFKATQTNTNFRGILTAVLHHEKCQFSEKSLKAFEALSSAMHLDKSGHIATLNIEQLTEYHSDFKAYGKDQKRKHYGTFVRNPIVQKLKKLASENKVLEYSELVPQKKKKFSVQHVNGTGNWWGFLNNIDLYPGREKIRQSDMFSNWISAIEYFDLYQVSSGIASTTNKIRRGNILVLVDYVFLYLPWYQELNNHPDIQVPYKISDFKRWAFWSNEPLKKAKNRPAPPLTAIEFYKLRRSKATLSSFINTCSDFFDYVISEHSDKESYNELLIDNTFDNPVKKNYDKEGSGKRISTDKVSFPRKVMPFVLAAFDEFEYINYRIQQSILNGKIDGKRFQSDLIKNQGKIILSDLGLSFKLKIDGNIIEVDEIPSLLSLVELEENGEMRVYAFNSAFRMLRTAIHIGSRIQNTQWLDITLFDQFNTSIEQYFSNLHITVDKTNPHREVAIPSHVFKSLLLEKKFQLEQIPSKPVSTFYEDNEHDGTYPKGITPLFNNPSVNKPFSDSAYKERWLRFIMFVDLEYNKYCRSAGRPEDCHRFYYTDCRRKKGKKDNIRDPKIIRTKYIDAKGREYETVASELIYRPVHTPHAVRNTYTVMRRFYVRDGILMAQQGWSSSQMVDHYAKGEYEQDRLERLEAADKAIRNGLTFRELKEQTKLLNGDNAIKPSAKHSAMRDALNTSVEGAIKSQHLISIKIPDLGEYGGKDGIEIFRKSQNKADIAVFDDCVCPVGGMCPIEVLNIIKEERRCAICPIAMFGLDHIPGLKAKARSLEFESKSKQRVLKNAMHRNVSSQTLENIDDRLTNDRLEISACVFIINTLEQHAKKDQAQGEYVCRDPDLLRNAFKISLDCEDEIQSFLSRLVDAKAYPQFTSGDFLAKVEIAARRFVHGRVQFGEDRFSEIDVVAGHIAAIMRKNKLTFDELSRSDILPQLKGLTNGS
;
A
#
# COMPACT_ATOMS: atom_id res chain seq x y z
N MET A 1 -5.80 4.57 57.46
CA MET A 1 -4.72 5.58 57.56
C MET A 1 -3.85 5.59 56.30
N ILE A 2 -3.30 6.73 55.88
CA ILE A 2 -2.30 6.83 54.79
C ILE A 2 -0.99 7.43 55.33
N ASN A 3 0.11 6.70 55.21
CA ASN A 3 1.45 7.14 55.60
C ASN A 3 2.03 8.13 54.60
N THR A 4 2.09 9.40 54.98
CA THR A 4 2.66 10.49 54.18
C THR A 4 4.10 10.85 54.57
N ALA A 5 4.69 10.17 55.56
CA ALA A 5 6.05 10.42 56.02
C ALA A 5 7.10 9.75 55.12
N ASP A 6 8.36 10.18 55.24
CA ASP A 6 9.54 9.56 54.61
C ASP A 6 10.12 8.42 55.47
N GLU A 7 9.27 7.67 56.19
CA GLU A 7 9.63 6.49 56.98
C GLU A 7 8.48 5.47 56.99
N LEU A 8 8.73 4.24 57.46
CA LEU A 8 7.66 3.26 57.71
C LEU A 8 6.96 3.56 59.04
N ILE A 9 5.68 3.17 59.17
CA ILE A 9 4.95 3.22 60.44
C ILE A 9 4.64 1.79 60.84
N VAL A 10 5.13 1.35 62.00
CA VAL A 10 4.75 0.06 62.60
C VAL A 10 3.36 0.20 63.20
N THR A 11 2.41 -0.57 62.69
CA THR A 11 1.00 -0.52 63.10
C THR A 11 0.64 -1.57 64.14
N ASN A 12 1.37 -2.69 64.18
CA ASN A 12 1.21 -3.71 65.22
C ASN A 12 2.15 -3.43 66.40
N ALA A 13 1.59 -2.99 67.53
CA ALA A 13 2.34 -2.68 68.75
C ALA A 13 3.03 -3.92 69.37
N ASN A 14 2.60 -5.14 69.02
CA ASN A 14 3.19 -6.39 69.49
C ASN A 14 4.22 -6.99 68.51
N LEU A 15 4.53 -6.27 67.41
CA LEU A 15 5.48 -6.76 66.41
C LEU A 15 6.83 -7.11 67.04
N PHE A 16 7.31 -6.31 68.00
CA PHE A 16 8.51 -6.59 68.76
C PHE A 16 8.18 -6.68 70.25
N PRO A 17 8.75 -7.64 71.00
CA PRO A 17 9.76 -8.64 70.60
C PRO A 17 9.20 -9.95 70.03
N ASP A 18 7.88 -10.19 70.10
CA ASP A 18 7.31 -11.53 69.99
C ASP A 18 6.95 -11.94 68.54
N ASP A 19 6.18 -11.11 67.83
CA ASP A 19 5.61 -11.50 66.53
C ASP A 19 6.63 -11.45 65.37
N PHE A 20 7.61 -10.55 65.41
CA PHE A 20 8.57 -10.37 64.32
C PHE A 20 9.42 -11.61 64.08
N SER A 21 9.83 -12.29 65.16
CA SER A 21 10.59 -13.54 65.07
C SER A 21 9.79 -14.65 64.37
N LEU A 22 8.47 -14.67 64.57
CA LEU A 22 7.56 -15.58 63.88
C LEU A 22 7.45 -15.20 62.40
N ARG A 23 7.20 -13.91 62.10
CA ARG A 23 7.09 -13.39 60.72
C ARG A 23 8.36 -13.61 59.91
N LEU A 24 9.52 -13.41 60.53
CA LEU A 24 10.82 -13.63 59.91
C LEU A 24 11.01 -15.11 59.56
N LYS A 25 10.64 -16.04 60.45
CA LYS A 25 10.68 -17.48 60.15
C LYS A 25 9.72 -17.86 59.02
N GLU A 26 8.51 -17.30 59.02
CA GLU A 26 7.51 -17.55 57.97
C GLU A 26 8.01 -17.13 56.59
N ILE A 27 8.53 -15.90 56.45
CA ILE A 27 9.03 -15.43 55.15
C ILE A 27 10.30 -16.16 54.73
N LEU A 28 11.21 -16.50 55.65
CA LEU A 28 12.41 -17.28 55.34
C LEU A 28 12.02 -18.68 54.83
N SER A 29 11.03 -19.33 55.45
CA SER A 29 10.50 -20.62 54.99
C SER A 29 9.84 -20.51 53.62
N ALA A 30 9.06 -19.44 53.37
CA ALA A 30 8.48 -19.19 52.05
C ALA A 30 9.56 -18.97 50.98
N LEU A 31 10.61 -18.21 51.30
CA LEU A 31 11.75 -18.01 50.41
C LEU A 31 12.54 -19.30 50.17
N GLU A 32 12.73 -20.16 51.19
CA GLU A 32 13.36 -21.47 51.03
C GLU A 32 12.54 -22.38 50.11
N SER A 33 11.21 -22.36 50.21
CA SER A 33 10.34 -23.16 49.34
C SER A 33 10.42 -22.74 47.87
N VAL A 34 10.69 -21.46 47.60
CA VAL A 34 10.75 -20.90 46.24
C VAL A 34 12.17 -20.88 45.68
N ARG A 35 13.19 -20.66 46.52
CA ARG A 35 14.58 -20.41 46.11
C ARG A 35 15.57 -21.49 46.57
N GLY A 36 15.12 -22.48 47.34
CA GLY A 36 15.95 -23.54 47.90
C GLY A 36 16.56 -23.19 49.26
N LYS A 37 17.12 -24.21 49.94
CA LYS A 37 17.73 -24.09 51.27
C LYS A 37 19.08 -23.35 51.21
N VAL A 38 19.38 -22.55 52.23
CA VAL A 38 20.67 -21.86 52.37
C VAL A 38 21.76 -22.86 52.82
N PRO A 39 22.94 -22.91 52.17
CA PRO A 39 24.07 -23.71 52.65
C PRO A 39 24.72 -23.12 53.91
N ASP A 40 25.25 -23.98 54.79
CA ASP A 40 25.85 -23.57 56.07
C ASP A 40 27.18 -22.78 55.92
N ASN A 41 27.81 -22.80 54.75
CA ASN A 41 29.07 -22.09 54.48
C ASN A 41 29.03 -21.36 53.13
N TYR A 42 28.98 -20.02 53.19
CA TYR A 42 28.90 -19.15 52.02
C TYR A 42 30.17 -19.14 51.15
N ALA A 43 31.33 -19.47 51.72
CA ALA A 43 32.61 -19.48 51.00
C ALA A 43 32.74 -20.64 49.99
N ALA A 44 31.84 -21.65 50.05
CA ALA A 44 31.85 -22.81 49.16
C ALA A 44 31.03 -22.61 47.87
N LEU A 45 30.34 -21.49 47.70
CA LEU A 45 29.50 -21.21 46.53
C LEU A 45 30.34 -20.66 45.38
N SER A 46 30.80 -21.53 44.48
CA SER A 46 31.64 -21.16 43.32
C SER A 46 30.88 -20.79 42.05
N ARG A 47 29.53 -20.87 42.05
CA ARG A 47 28.67 -20.56 40.89
C ARG A 47 27.95 -19.23 41.07
N ALA A 48 28.13 -18.33 40.10
CA ALA A 48 27.53 -17.00 40.08
C ALA A 48 25.99 -16.99 40.17
N ASP A 49 25.31 -18.08 39.80
CA ASP A 49 23.84 -18.16 39.80
C ASP A 49 23.23 -18.50 41.17
N ASP A 50 23.93 -19.24 42.03
CA ASP A 50 23.45 -19.63 43.37
C ASP A 50 23.62 -18.49 44.39
N ILE A 51 24.66 -17.67 44.20
CA ILE A 51 25.04 -16.53 45.05
C ILE A 51 24.01 -15.39 44.98
N GLY A 52 23.28 -15.28 43.87
CA GLY A 52 22.35 -14.16 43.64
C GLY A 52 20.97 -14.32 44.27
N ARG A 53 20.55 -15.51 44.71
CA ARG A 53 19.15 -15.75 45.11
C ARG A 53 18.90 -15.78 46.62
N ASN A 54 19.91 -16.10 47.43
CA ASN A 54 19.73 -16.48 48.84
C ASN A 54 20.47 -15.58 49.85
N ALA A 55 21.01 -14.42 49.41
CA ALA A 55 21.78 -13.52 50.28
C ALA A 55 20.97 -13.01 51.46
N PHE A 56 19.74 -12.56 51.23
CA PHE A 56 18.84 -12.13 52.31
C PHE A 56 18.60 -13.22 53.35
N GLN A 57 18.38 -14.47 52.94
CA GLN A 57 18.10 -15.57 53.88
C GLN A 57 19.29 -15.85 54.83
N PHE A 58 20.52 -15.63 54.36
CA PHE A 58 21.72 -15.82 55.16
C PHE A 58 22.00 -14.66 56.11
N TYR A 59 21.90 -13.41 55.64
CA TYR A 59 22.19 -12.24 56.47
C TYR A 59 21.05 -11.93 57.45
N ALA A 60 19.80 -12.24 57.10
CA ALA A 60 18.66 -11.99 57.99
C ALA A 60 18.70 -12.83 59.28
N THR A 61 19.43 -13.96 59.31
CA THR A 61 19.63 -14.74 60.55
C THR A 61 20.78 -14.20 61.42
N GLN A 62 21.62 -13.32 60.86
CA GLN A 62 22.78 -12.72 61.54
C GLN A 62 22.48 -11.32 62.06
N ILE A 63 21.52 -10.63 61.44
CA ILE A 63 21.11 -9.28 61.83
C ILE A 63 20.11 -9.36 62.98
N ARG A 64 20.36 -8.61 64.05
CA ARG A 64 19.41 -8.44 65.15
C ARG A 64 18.38 -7.38 64.78
N PHE A 65 17.18 -7.82 64.40
CA PHE A 65 16.07 -6.91 64.14
C PHE A 65 15.38 -6.47 65.44
N ASN A 66 15.34 -5.17 65.65
CA ASN A 66 14.40 -4.48 66.55
C ASN A 66 13.63 -3.42 65.72
N GLU A 67 12.68 -2.72 66.32
CA GLU A 67 11.90 -1.69 65.60
C GLU A 67 12.79 -0.60 64.99
N GLU A 68 13.79 -0.13 65.75
CA GLU A 68 14.74 0.90 65.32
C GLU A 68 15.55 0.45 64.09
N MET A 69 16.17 -0.74 64.15
CA MET A 69 16.91 -1.35 63.04
C MET A 69 16.03 -1.55 61.81
N LEU A 70 14.75 -1.92 61.99
CA LEU A 70 13.83 -2.09 60.87
C LEU A 70 13.52 -0.76 60.16
N ARG A 71 13.42 0.34 60.91
CA ARG A 71 13.23 1.70 60.39
C ARG A 71 14.50 2.25 59.75
N GLU A 72 15.65 2.14 60.41
CA GLU A 72 16.94 2.58 59.90
C GLU A 72 17.29 1.87 58.59
N LEU A 73 17.12 0.54 58.55
CA LEU A 73 17.34 -0.24 57.34
C LEU A 73 16.40 0.17 56.20
N TYR A 74 15.15 0.55 56.51
CA TYR A 74 14.21 1.03 55.51
C TYR A 74 14.65 2.37 54.91
N ILE A 75 15.05 3.30 55.77
CA ILE A 75 15.55 4.62 55.35
C ILE A 75 16.78 4.45 54.47
N ALA A 76 17.78 3.71 54.98
CA ALA A 76 19.05 3.48 54.30
C ALA A 76 18.94 2.71 52.97
N LEU A 77 17.86 1.96 52.74
CA LEU A 77 17.67 1.21 51.49
C LEU A 77 16.76 1.93 50.48
N TYR A 78 15.80 2.73 50.94
CA TYR A 78 14.68 3.20 50.09
C TYR A 78 14.40 4.70 50.15
N VAL A 79 14.75 5.37 51.24
CA VAL A 79 14.48 6.81 51.41
C VAL A 79 15.73 7.60 51.07
N GLU A 80 16.84 7.27 51.72
CA GLU A 80 18.19 7.80 51.50
C GLU A 80 19.13 6.62 51.25
N PRO A 81 19.18 6.10 50.01
CA PRO A 81 19.93 4.89 49.70
C PRO A 81 21.42 5.07 49.97
N LEU A 82 21.94 4.35 50.96
CA LEU A 82 23.37 4.34 51.29
C LEU A 82 24.14 3.42 50.34
N GLU A 83 25.42 3.74 50.13
CA GLU A 83 26.33 2.87 49.41
C GLU A 83 26.67 1.62 50.25
N LYS A 84 27.17 0.59 49.58
CA LYS A 84 27.41 -0.74 50.16
C LYS A 84 28.24 -0.67 51.45
N GLU A 85 29.36 0.06 51.43
CA GLU A 85 30.31 0.15 52.55
C GLU A 85 29.72 0.87 53.78
N GLU A 86 28.75 1.76 53.57
CA GLU A 86 28.07 2.48 54.65
C GLU A 86 27.00 1.60 55.30
N LEU A 87 26.25 0.82 54.50
CA LEU A 87 25.26 -0.11 55.02
C LEU A 87 25.90 -1.30 55.76
N GLU A 88 27.05 -1.79 55.29
CA GLU A 88 27.84 -2.82 55.97
C GLU A 88 28.18 -2.44 57.40
N LYS A 89 28.52 -1.17 57.64
CA LYS A 89 28.83 -0.64 58.98
C LYS A 89 27.60 -0.59 59.89
N ILE A 90 26.42 -0.26 59.33
CA ILE A 90 25.17 -0.21 60.10
C ILE A 90 24.73 -1.62 60.51
N LEU A 91 24.90 -2.59 59.62
CA LEU A 91 24.44 -3.96 59.81
C LEU A 91 25.44 -4.85 60.55
N ASP A 92 26.69 -4.41 60.72
CA ASP A 92 27.82 -5.22 61.20
C ASP A 92 27.99 -6.53 60.41
N VAL A 93 27.86 -6.44 59.08
CA VAL A 93 28.04 -7.55 58.13
C VAL A 93 28.91 -7.12 56.96
N SER A 94 29.53 -8.08 56.26
CA SER A 94 30.27 -7.82 55.03
C SER A 94 29.59 -8.51 53.85
N PHE A 95 29.31 -7.76 52.77
CA PHE A 95 28.82 -8.26 51.50
C PHE A 95 30.01 -8.48 50.54
N PRO A 96 30.35 -9.74 50.16
CA PRO A 96 31.51 -10.00 49.33
C PRO A 96 31.48 -9.35 47.94
N THR A 97 30.28 -9.17 47.36
CA THR A 97 30.12 -8.57 46.03
C THR A 97 28.86 -7.70 45.96
N ASP A 98 28.81 -6.78 44.99
CA ASP A 98 27.62 -5.93 44.75
C ASP A 98 26.36 -6.75 44.44
N ARG A 99 26.55 -7.97 43.92
CA ARG A 99 25.45 -8.92 43.68
C ARG A 99 24.83 -9.40 44.99
N HIS A 100 25.62 -9.59 46.06
CA HIS A 100 25.11 -9.93 47.40
C HIS A 100 24.32 -8.76 47.99
N PHE A 101 24.89 -7.55 47.92
CA PHE A 101 24.24 -6.33 48.40
C PHE A 101 22.90 -6.10 47.70
N LYS A 102 22.87 -6.24 46.36
CA LYS A 102 21.64 -6.14 45.58
C LYS A 102 20.60 -7.21 45.94
N SER A 103 21.02 -8.46 46.11
CA SER A 103 20.15 -9.57 46.50
C SER A 103 19.58 -9.42 47.92
N PHE A 104 20.40 -8.94 48.86
CA PHE A 104 20.00 -8.58 50.22
C PHE A 104 18.95 -7.47 50.20
N ARG A 105 19.20 -6.37 49.47
CA ARG A 105 18.25 -5.28 49.27
C ARG A 105 16.93 -5.78 48.69
N GLU A 106 16.97 -6.65 47.68
CA GLU A 106 15.77 -7.24 47.10
C GLU A 106 14.97 -8.10 48.08
N GLY A 107 15.64 -8.87 48.93
CA GLY A 107 14.99 -9.65 49.98
C GLY A 107 14.39 -8.80 51.10
N CYS A 108 15.06 -7.73 51.52
CA CYS A 108 14.48 -6.75 52.45
C CYS A 108 13.20 -6.13 51.88
N GLY A 109 13.16 -5.84 50.57
CA GLY A 109 11.94 -5.36 49.90
C GLY A 109 10.77 -6.34 50.02
N LEU A 110 11.03 -7.64 49.92
CA LEU A 110 10.03 -8.68 50.14
C LEU A 110 9.58 -8.76 51.61
N LEU A 111 10.51 -8.63 52.56
CA LEU A 111 10.18 -8.56 54.00
C LEU A 111 9.20 -7.42 54.30
N TYR A 112 9.47 -6.21 53.82
CA TYR A 112 8.57 -5.08 54.05
C TYR A 112 7.18 -5.27 53.42
N LEU A 113 7.11 -5.86 52.22
CA LEU A 113 5.83 -6.22 51.61
C LEU A 113 5.09 -7.30 52.41
N PHE A 114 5.80 -8.29 52.94
CA PHE A 114 5.24 -9.37 53.73
C PHE A 114 4.66 -8.87 55.06
N LEU A 115 5.39 -7.99 55.76
CA LEU A 115 4.93 -7.36 57.01
C LEU A 115 3.73 -6.43 56.77
N TRP A 116 3.73 -5.66 55.67
CA TRP A 116 2.54 -4.91 55.24
C TRP A 116 1.34 -5.85 55.02
N GLY A 117 1.58 -7.01 54.40
CA GLY A 117 0.57 -8.05 54.19
C GLY A 117 -0.08 -8.59 55.45
N HIS A 118 0.63 -8.56 56.58
CA HIS A 118 0.14 -8.97 57.89
C HIS A 118 -0.47 -7.80 58.68
N SER A 119 -0.52 -6.60 58.09
CA SER A 119 -0.91 -5.35 58.77
C SER A 119 0.00 -4.99 59.95
N ASP A 120 1.26 -5.45 59.91
CA ASP A 120 2.25 -5.15 60.93
C ASP A 120 2.86 -3.75 60.74
N LEU A 121 2.85 -3.22 59.51
CA LEU A 121 3.34 -1.88 59.17
C LEU A 121 2.66 -1.29 57.93
N VAL A 122 2.84 0.01 57.71
CA VAL A 122 2.48 0.74 56.47
C VAL A 122 3.70 1.42 55.85
N LEU A 123 3.86 1.32 54.54
CA LEU A 123 5.06 1.77 53.82
C LEU A 123 5.03 3.26 53.47
N SER A 124 6.18 3.87 53.24
CA SER A 124 6.24 5.24 52.71
C SER A 124 6.04 5.28 51.19
N TRP A 125 5.78 6.48 50.65
CA TRP A 125 5.67 6.71 49.21
C TRP A 125 6.98 6.48 48.44
N LYS A 126 8.14 6.50 49.13
CA LYS A 126 9.48 6.27 48.55
C LYS A 126 9.71 4.81 48.16
N PHE A 127 8.89 3.88 48.63
CA PHE A 127 9.04 2.46 48.33
C PHE A 127 8.94 2.17 46.81
N ASN A 128 9.94 1.48 46.27
CA ASN A 128 10.08 1.32 44.82
C ASN A 128 9.06 0.32 44.23
N GLN A 129 8.47 0.67 43.07
CA GLN A 129 7.52 -0.18 42.34
C GLN A 129 8.19 -1.37 41.64
N SER A 130 9.52 -1.34 41.46
CA SER A 130 10.27 -2.42 40.83
C SER A 130 10.12 -3.74 41.59
N PHE A 131 9.92 -3.74 42.91
CA PHE A 131 9.65 -4.96 43.68
C PHE A 131 8.32 -5.63 43.29
N LEU A 132 7.35 -4.84 42.81
CA LEU A 132 6.08 -5.36 42.26
C LEU A 132 6.22 -5.87 40.82
N ARG A 133 7.36 -5.62 40.14
CA ARG A 133 7.69 -6.13 38.79
C ARG A 133 8.71 -7.27 38.82
N LEU A 134 9.60 -7.30 39.81
CA LEU A 134 10.62 -8.35 40.01
C LEU A 134 10.01 -9.72 40.31
N VAL A 135 8.74 -9.76 40.73
CA VAL A 135 7.95 -10.99 40.75
C VAL A 135 7.37 -11.21 39.35
N ASN A 136 8.07 -11.97 38.51
CA ASN A 136 7.36 -12.74 37.49
C ASN A 136 6.27 -13.53 38.23
N PHE A 137 5.02 -13.36 37.79
CA PHE A 137 3.77 -13.76 38.46
C PHE A 137 3.55 -15.28 38.60
N ASP A 138 4.59 -16.07 38.87
CA ASP A 138 4.52 -17.53 38.99
C ASP A 138 4.59 -18.05 40.44
N HIS A 139 4.84 -17.18 41.43
CA HIS A 139 4.92 -17.59 42.85
C HIS A 139 3.99 -16.77 43.74
N THR A 140 2.69 -17.10 43.73
CA THR A 140 1.65 -16.49 44.58
C THR A 140 1.97 -16.51 46.08
N ALA A 141 2.80 -17.45 46.54
CA ALA A 141 3.20 -17.61 47.94
C ALA A 141 4.01 -16.44 48.53
N LEU A 142 4.65 -15.61 47.68
CA LEU A 142 5.47 -14.47 48.13
C LEU A 142 4.74 -13.12 48.08
N ILE A 143 3.49 -13.10 47.59
CA ILE A 143 2.65 -11.90 47.55
C ILE A 143 1.62 -12.01 48.68
N PRO A 144 1.46 -10.99 49.54
CA PRO A 144 0.38 -10.98 50.51
C PRO A 144 -0.99 -11.19 49.83
N ASN A 145 -1.77 -12.16 50.32
CA ASN A 145 -3.14 -12.42 49.83
C ASN A 145 -4.00 -11.14 49.78
N LYS A 146 -3.76 -10.22 50.72
CA LYS A 146 -4.41 -8.90 50.77
C LYS A 146 -4.06 -8.04 49.56
N LEU A 147 -2.78 -7.91 49.21
CA LEU A 147 -2.33 -7.18 48.01
C LEU A 147 -2.84 -7.88 46.73
N TRP A 148 -2.84 -9.21 46.72
CA TRP A 148 -3.34 -10.02 45.62
C TRP A 148 -4.81 -9.70 45.31
N SER A 149 -5.65 -9.52 46.34
CA SER A 149 -7.08 -9.19 46.20
C SER A 149 -7.32 -7.89 45.40
N PHE A 150 -6.52 -6.85 45.62
CA PHE A 150 -6.59 -5.60 44.84
C PHE A 150 -6.11 -5.77 43.40
N THR A 151 -5.12 -6.63 43.17
CA THR A 151 -4.51 -6.78 41.84
C THR A 151 -5.29 -7.67 40.88
N ASN A 152 -6.03 -8.65 41.40
CA ASN A 152 -6.88 -9.54 40.60
C ASN A 152 -8.29 -8.99 40.35
N SER A 153 -8.79 -8.12 41.24
CA SER A 153 -10.15 -7.57 41.15
C SER A 153 -10.34 -6.57 40.00
N ASP A 154 -9.34 -5.73 39.67
CA ASP A 154 -9.40 -4.86 38.50
C ASP A 154 -8.01 -4.59 37.91
N LYS A 155 -7.86 -4.83 36.60
CA LYS A 155 -6.65 -4.50 35.81
C LYS A 155 -6.29 -3.01 35.85
N LYS A 156 -7.17 -2.14 36.39
CA LYS A 156 -6.96 -0.70 36.62
C LYS A 156 -6.14 -0.38 37.87
N PHE A 157 -5.98 -1.27 38.85
CA PHE A 157 -5.06 -1.10 39.98
C PHE A 157 -3.60 -1.34 39.54
N LYS A 158 -3.06 -0.50 38.65
CA LYS A 158 -1.68 -0.57 38.13
C LYS A 158 -0.89 0.70 38.43
N GLY A 159 0.44 0.55 38.51
CA GLY A 159 1.34 1.68 38.72
C GLY A 159 1.09 2.38 40.06
N ASN A 160 0.94 3.70 40.04
CA ASN A 160 0.95 4.55 41.24
C ASN A 160 -0.22 4.30 42.21
N THR A 161 -1.30 3.71 41.74
CA THR A 161 -2.42 3.26 42.59
C THR A 161 -2.01 2.17 43.58
N LYS A 162 -1.11 1.24 43.20
CA LYS A 162 -0.59 0.22 44.12
C LYS A 162 0.27 0.82 45.23
N ARG A 163 0.99 1.92 44.93
CA ARG A 163 1.80 2.61 45.93
C ARG A 163 0.94 3.22 47.03
N LEU A 164 -0.20 3.84 46.68
CA LEU A 164 -1.09 4.40 47.70
C LEU A 164 -1.65 3.30 48.62
N ILE A 165 -2.01 2.13 48.05
CA ILE A 165 -2.46 0.98 48.84
C ILE A 165 -1.38 0.55 49.83
N LEU A 166 -0.12 0.42 49.39
CA LEU A 166 1.00 0.07 50.26
C LEU A 166 1.30 1.12 51.34
N MET A 167 0.92 2.37 51.10
CA MET A 167 1.00 3.45 52.09
C MET A 167 -0.15 3.44 53.07
N SER A 168 -1.15 2.60 52.87
CA SER A 168 -2.32 2.52 53.72
C SER A 168 -2.37 1.21 54.51
N ASP A 169 -3.20 1.21 55.54
CA ASP A 169 -3.62 0.01 56.28
C ASP A 169 -4.80 -0.71 55.57
N TRP A 170 -5.16 -0.30 54.35
CA TRP A 170 -6.27 -0.87 53.60
C TRP A 170 -5.93 -2.27 53.09
N ASN A 171 -6.75 -3.24 53.50
CA ASN A 171 -6.53 -4.66 53.27
C ASN A 171 -7.42 -5.20 52.14
N SER A 172 -8.48 -4.47 51.79
CA SER A 172 -9.48 -4.77 50.78
C SER A 172 -10.02 -3.49 50.11
N VAL A 173 -10.74 -3.63 48.99
CA VAL A 173 -11.31 -2.46 48.28
C VAL A 173 -12.32 -1.72 49.16
N GLU A 174 -12.96 -2.44 50.07
CA GLU A 174 -13.92 -1.94 51.05
C GLU A 174 -13.29 -1.03 52.12
N ASP A 175 -11.99 -1.19 52.40
CA ASP A 175 -11.27 -0.39 53.41
C ASP A 175 -10.89 1.02 52.90
N ILE A 176 -11.07 1.29 51.61
CA ILE A 176 -10.66 2.56 51.00
C ILE A 176 -11.50 3.73 51.53
N SER A 177 -10.87 4.60 52.31
CA SER A 177 -11.50 5.80 52.86
C SER A 177 -11.23 7.05 52.04
N LEU A 178 -12.29 7.67 51.50
CA LEU A 178 -12.19 8.91 50.72
C LEU A 178 -11.80 10.13 51.57
N SER A 179 -12.19 10.15 52.85
CA SER A 179 -11.78 11.21 53.77
C SER A 179 -10.27 11.14 54.04
N GLU A 180 -9.73 9.94 54.26
CA GLU A 180 -8.29 9.74 54.44
C GLU A 180 -7.48 10.13 53.19
N VAL A 181 -8.00 9.81 51.99
CA VAL A 181 -7.41 10.26 50.72
C VAL A 181 -7.38 11.79 50.65
N TRP A 182 -8.48 12.45 51.02
CA TRP A 182 -8.55 13.91 50.96
C TRP A 182 -7.65 14.57 52.00
N ASP A 183 -7.62 14.03 53.22
CA ASP A 183 -6.75 14.53 54.28
C ASP A 183 -5.28 14.39 53.89
N ALA A 184 -4.87 13.26 53.29
CA ALA A 184 -3.51 13.11 52.77
C ALA A 184 -3.17 14.20 51.72
N VAL A 185 -4.07 14.47 50.78
CA VAL A 185 -3.89 15.54 49.77
C VAL A 185 -3.79 16.92 50.43
N ARG A 186 -4.60 17.17 51.47
CA ARG A 186 -4.67 18.43 52.22
C ARG A 186 -3.45 18.68 53.09
N THR A 187 -2.90 17.66 53.75
CA THR A 187 -1.76 17.80 54.69
C THR A 187 -0.41 17.94 53.98
N GLY A 188 -0.41 18.17 52.66
CA GLY A 188 0.79 18.48 51.92
C GLY A 188 1.44 17.26 51.26
N PHE A 189 0.73 16.14 51.10
CA PHE A 189 1.13 15.10 50.14
C PHE A 189 1.10 15.69 48.73
N LYS A 190 2.22 16.29 48.31
CA LYS A 190 2.32 17.06 47.07
C LYS A 190 1.99 16.16 45.87
N ALA A 191 0.81 16.36 45.29
CA ALA A 191 0.37 15.68 44.06
C ALA A 191 1.39 15.79 42.89
N THR A 192 2.31 16.77 42.94
CA THR A 192 3.38 16.96 41.96
C THR A 192 4.58 16.03 42.12
N GLN A 193 4.82 15.41 43.28
CA GLN A 193 6.04 14.60 43.51
C GLN A 193 5.89 13.12 43.14
N THR A 194 4.67 12.58 43.09
CA THR A 194 4.47 11.12 42.90
C THR A 194 3.77 10.71 41.61
N ASN A 195 3.30 11.67 40.78
CA ASN A 195 2.43 11.39 39.61
C ASN A 195 1.26 10.44 39.98
N THR A 196 0.83 10.44 41.25
CA THR A 196 -0.11 9.43 41.74
C THR A 196 -1.45 9.66 41.09
N ASN A 197 -1.88 8.66 40.32
CA ASN A 197 -3.12 8.70 39.57
C ASN A 197 -4.27 8.43 40.54
N PHE A 198 -4.62 9.39 41.39
CA PHE A 198 -5.77 9.30 42.30
C PHE A 198 -7.03 8.96 41.50
N ARG A 199 -7.14 9.46 40.26
CA ARG A 199 -8.19 9.09 39.29
C ARG A 199 -8.25 7.59 38.98
N GLY A 200 -7.17 6.83 39.12
CA GLY A 200 -7.13 5.37 38.98
C GLY A 200 -7.80 4.65 40.15
N ILE A 201 -7.55 5.07 41.38
CA ILE A 201 -8.19 4.53 42.60
C ILE A 201 -9.67 4.87 42.59
N LEU A 202 -9.96 6.14 42.31
CA LEU A 202 -11.27 6.73 42.04
C LEU A 202 -12.04 5.84 41.03
N THR A 203 -11.45 5.58 39.85
CA THR A 203 -12.11 4.73 38.84
C THR A 203 -12.32 3.30 39.33
N ALA A 204 -11.36 2.69 40.03
CA ALA A 204 -11.48 1.31 40.47
C ALA A 204 -12.53 1.13 41.58
N VAL A 205 -12.59 2.08 42.52
CA VAL A 205 -13.58 2.16 43.59
C VAL A 205 -15.01 2.36 43.05
N LEU A 206 -15.20 3.20 42.02
CA LEU A 206 -16.51 3.41 41.37
C LEU A 206 -17.06 2.18 40.64
N HIS A 207 -16.19 1.30 40.19
CA HIS A 207 -16.56 0.15 39.36
C HIS A 207 -16.65 -1.15 40.17
N HIS A 208 -16.36 -1.13 41.47
CA HIS A 208 -16.44 -2.31 42.32
C HIS A 208 -17.87 -2.45 42.87
N GLU A 209 -18.56 -3.53 42.52
CA GLU A 209 -19.99 -3.75 42.82
C GLU A 209 -20.32 -3.77 44.32
N LYS A 210 -19.33 -4.00 45.19
CA LYS A 210 -19.52 -4.08 46.65
C LYS A 210 -19.32 -2.74 47.38
N CYS A 211 -18.78 -1.71 46.72
CA CYS A 211 -18.60 -0.40 47.35
C CYS A 211 -19.86 0.46 47.16
N GLN A 212 -20.69 0.57 48.21
CA GLN A 212 -21.84 1.48 48.20
C GLN A 212 -21.45 2.86 48.74
N PHE A 213 -21.35 3.84 47.84
CA PHE A 213 -21.15 5.23 48.23
C PHE A 213 -22.48 5.96 48.36
N SER A 214 -22.63 6.78 49.40
CA SER A 214 -23.73 7.74 49.48
C SER A 214 -23.65 8.75 48.33
N GLU A 215 -24.78 9.31 47.89
CA GLU A 215 -24.80 10.36 46.86
C GLU A 215 -23.92 11.57 47.26
N LYS A 216 -23.84 11.86 48.57
CA LYS A 216 -22.96 12.89 49.13
C LYS A 216 -21.49 12.54 48.92
N SER A 217 -21.10 11.29 49.19
CA SER A 217 -19.75 10.77 48.96
C SER A 217 -19.38 10.78 47.47
N LEU A 218 -20.34 10.48 46.59
CA LEU A 218 -20.13 10.51 45.13
C LEU A 218 -19.92 11.94 44.60
N LYS A 219 -20.61 12.93 45.17
CA LYS A 219 -20.41 14.36 44.85
C LYS A 219 -19.08 14.89 45.38
N ALA A 220 -18.72 14.55 46.61
CA ALA A 220 -17.41 14.86 47.20
C ALA A 220 -16.28 14.34 46.30
N PHE A 221 -16.50 13.16 45.74
CA PHE A 221 -15.57 12.44 44.89
C PHE A 221 -15.42 13.05 43.48
N GLU A 222 -16.51 13.52 42.85
CA GLU A 222 -16.43 14.33 41.63
C GLU A 222 -15.69 15.65 41.86
N ALA A 223 -15.89 16.26 43.03
CA ALA A 223 -15.21 17.49 43.45
C ALA A 223 -13.71 17.25 43.65
N LEU A 224 -13.32 16.20 44.39
CA LEU A 224 -11.95 15.71 44.56
C LEU A 224 -11.21 15.55 43.23
N SER A 225 -11.80 14.82 42.26
CA SER A 225 -11.16 14.61 40.95
C SER A 225 -11.00 15.89 40.13
N SER A 226 -11.84 16.90 40.35
CA SER A 226 -11.82 18.17 39.62
C SER A 226 -10.85 19.17 40.26
N ALA A 227 -10.81 19.21 41.60
CA ALA A 227 -9.97 20.05 42.43
C ALA A 227 -8.47 19.83 42.17
N MET A 228 -8.04 18.57 42.06
CA MET A 228 -6.63 18.17 41.92
C MET A 228 -5.92 18.73 40.68
N HIS A 229 -6.66 19.22 39.67
CA HIS A 229 -6.07 19.77 38.44
C HIS A 229 -6.22 21.29 38.31
N LEU A 230 -6.99 21.95 39.18
CA LEU A 230 -7.51 23.30 38.92
C LEU A 230 -7.00 24.37 39.88
N ASP A 231 -6.61 24.02 41.10
CA ASP A 231 -6.26 25.04 42.10
C ASP A 231 -4.76 25.37 42.14
N LYS A 232 -4.40 26.47 41.48
CA LYS A 232 -3.06 27.08 41.59
C LYS A 232 -2.92 27.97 42.83
N SER A 233 -4.01 28.29 43.53
CA SER A 233 -4.05 29.25 44.65
C SER A 233 -3.91 28.60 46.02
N GLY A 234 -4.07 27.27 46.12
CA GLY A 234 -3.96 26.50 47.37
C GLY A 234 -5.20 26.58 48.27
N HIS A 235 -6.22 27.37 47.90
CA HIS A 235 -7.44 27.54 48.66
C HIS A 235 -8.28 26.26 48.78
N ILE A 236 -8.39 25.46 47.71
CA ILE A 236 -9.15 24.22 47.72
C ILE A 236 -8.53 23.20 48.68
N ALA A 237 -7.21 23.20 48.85
CA ALA A 237 -6.53 22.39 49.85
C ALA A 237 -6.89 22.81 51.29
N THR A 238 -7.49 23.99 51.52
CA THR A 238 -7.94 24.41 52.87
C THR A 238 -9.33 23.91 53.24
N LEU A 239 -10.08 23.35 52.27
CA LEU A 239 -11.46 22.90 52.48
C LEU A 239 -11.50 21.46 53.01
N ASN A 240 -12.37 21.18 53.98
CA ASN A 240 -12.68 19.80 54.37
C ASN A 240 -13.59 19.13 53.31
N ILE A 241 -13.85 17.83 53.44
CA ILE A 241 -14.55 17.08 52.40
C ILE A 241 -16.02 17.52 52.22
N GLU A 242 -16.67 17.96 53.30
CA GLU A 242 -18.01 18.56 53.26
C GLU A 242 -18.00 19.89 52.52
N GLN A 243 -17.09 20.81 52.88
CA GLN A 243 -16.93 22.12 52.27
C GLN A 243 -16.52 22.00 50.80
N LEU A 244 -15.67 21.03 50.44
CA LEU A 244 -15.29 20.76 49.06
C LEU A 244 -16.49 20.32 48.22
N THR A 245 -17.35 19.48 48.79
CA THR A 245 -18.59 19.01 48.16
C THR A 245 -19.53 20.18 47.89
N GLU A 246 -19.68 21.06 48.87
CA GLU A 246 -20.52 22.26 48.82
C GLU A 246 -19.98 23.31 47.83
N TYR A 247 -18.68 23.61 47.90
CA TYR A 247 -17.96 24.51 46.99
C TYR A 247 -18.10 24.09 45.51
N HIS A 248 -18.09 22.78 45.24
CA HIS A 248 -18.25 22.26 43.87
C HIS A 248 -19.71 22.29 43.38
N SER A 249 -20.71 22.19 44.28
CA SER A 249 -22.12 22.40 43.90
C SER A 249 -22.36 23.83 43.37
N ASP A 250 -21.69 24.82 43.93
CA ASP A 250 -21.82 26.24 43.53
C ASP A 250 -21.11 26.57 42.21
N PHE A 251 -20.08 25.82 41.84
CA PHE A 251 -19.40 25.93 40.53
C PHE A 251 -20.29 25.56 39.32
N LYS A 252 -21.52 25.10 39.54
CA LYS A 252 -22.53 24.93 38.49
C LYS A 252 -23.02 26.25 37.88
N ALA A 253 -22.66 27.42 38.43
CA ALA A 253 -23.15 28.73 38.00
C ALA A 253 -22.07 29.69 37.45
N TYR A 254 -21.33 29.27 36.42
CA TYR A 254 -20.39 30.09 35.61
C TYR A 254 -18.95 30.18 36.12
N GLY A 255 -17.99 29.93 35.22
CA GLY A 255 -16.62 30.43 35.39
C GLY A 255 -16.56 31.93 35.06
N LYS A 256 -15.49 32.63 35.49
CA LYS A 256 -15.27 34.07 35.31
C LYS A 256 -15.43 34.61 33.87
N ASP A 257 -15.46 33.75 32.86
CA ASP A 257 -15.59 34.12 31.45
C ASP A 257 -17.00 33.81 30.87
N GLN A 258 -17.98 33.47 31.72
CA GLN A 258 -19.33 32.97 31.37
C GLN A 258 -19.42 31.80 30.38
N LYS A 259 -18.31 31.20 29.94
CA LYS A 259 -18.30 30.01 29.06
C LYS A 259 -18.11 28.73 29.86
N ARG A 260 -18.98 27.74 29.62
CA ARG A 260 -18.87 26.36 30.16
C ARG A 260 -17.51 25.77 29.78
N LYS A 261 -16.61 25.57 30.74
CA LYS A 261 -15.43 24.71 30.58
C LYS A 261 -15.81 23.26 30.86
N HIS A 262 -15.69 22.41 29.83
CA HIS A 262 -15.96 20.98 29.90
C HIS A 262 -14.85 20.25 30.68
N TYR A 263 -15.21 19.72 31.85
CA TYR A 263 -14.45 18.65 32.52
C TYR A 263 -15.27 17.35 32.47
N GLY A 264 -14.60 16.22 32.16
CA GLY A 264 -15.12 14.86 32.37
C GLY A 264 -15.55 14.07 31.12
N THR A 265 -14.60 13.66 30.27
CA THR A 265 -14.81 12.93 29.01
C THR A 265 -15.34 11.49 29.13
N PHE A 266 -15.63 10.97 30.32
CA PHE A 266 -16.12 9.59 30.48
C PHE A 266 -17.58 9.45 30.91
N VAL A 267 -18.25 10.50 31.42
CA VAL A 267 -19.67 10.39 31.84
C VAL A 267 -20.62 11.24 31.01
N ARG A 268 -20.13 12.17 30.18
CA ARG A 268 -20.99 12.97 29.28
C ARG A 268 -20.46 13.02 27.86
N ASN A 269 -20.34 11.87 27.20
CA ASN A 269 -20.22 11.91 25.73
C ASN A 269 -21.57 12.40 25.18
N PRO A 270 -21.66 13.61 24.55
CA PRO A 270 -22.93 14.14 24.08
C PRO A 270 -23.62 13.22 23.07
N ILE A 271 -22.82 12.45 22.31
CA ILE A 271 -23.33 11.43 21.40
C ILE A 271 -23.96 10.29 22.18
N VAL A 272 -23.39 9.85 23.31
CA VAL A 272 -23.98 8.79 24.14
C VAL A 272 -25.26 9.27 24.80
N GLN A 273 -25.29 10.48 25.35
CA GLN A 273 -26.51 11.05 25.92
C GLN A 273 -27.59 11.25 24.86
N LYS A 274 -27.22 11.73 23.66
CA LYS A 274 -28.12 11.84 22.52
C LYS A 274 -28.63 10.47 22.08
N LEU A 275 -27.78 9.44 22.02
CA LEU A 275 -28.19 8.08 21.71
C LEU A 275 -29.13 7.52 22.79
N LYS A 276 -28.82 7.67 24.09
CA LYS A 276 -29.73 7.26 25.19
C LYS A 276 -31.08 7.97 25.10
N LYS A 277 -31.07 9.28 24.80
CA LYS A 277 -32.29 10.08 24.58
C LYS A 277 -33.08 9.58 23.37
N LEU A 278 -32.42 9.34 22.24
CA LEU A 278 -33.06 8.80 21.04
C LEU A 278 -33.61 7.38 21.29
N ALA A 279 -32.93 6.57 22.11
CA ALA A 279 -33.42 5.27 22.53
C ALA A 279 -34.68 5.37 23.40
N SER A 280 -34.70 6.25 24.40
CA SER A 280 -35.90 6.50 25.20
C SER A 280 -37.05 7.10 24.39
N GLU A 281 -36.75 7.86 23.33
CA GLU A 281 -37.73 8.44 22.41
C GLU A 281 -38.12 7.49 21.26
N ASN A 282 -37.60 6.25 21.23
CA ASN A 282 -37.83 5.28 20.15
C ASN A 282 -37.50 5.77 18.73
N LYS A 283 -36.53 6.68 18.61
CA LYS A 283 -36.06 7.27 17.35
C LYS A 283 -34.96 6.44 16.70
N VAL A 284 -35.33 5.24 16.23
CA VAL A 284 -34.39 4.22 15.73
C VAL A 284 -33.57 4.67 14.52
N LEU A 285 -34.13 5.49 13.62
CA LEU A 285 -33.42 5.96 12.42
C LEU A 285 -32.33 6.97 12.76
N GLU A 286 -32.66 8.00 13.54
CA GLU A 286 -31.71 9.00 14.02
C GLU A 286 -30.66 8.38 14.93
N TYR A 287 -31.04 7.36 15.71
CA TYR A 287 -30.11 6.56 16.50
C TYR A 287 -29.09 5.88 15.59
N SER A 288 -29.57 5.16 14.58
CA SER A 288 -28.74 4.38 13.64
C SER A 288 -27.75 5.24 12.84
N GLU A 289 -28.11 6.48 12.52
CA GLU A 289 -27.20 7.46 11.91
C GLU A 289 -26.00 7.82 12.80
N LEU A 290 -26.19 7.85 14.13
CA LEU A 290 -25.20 8.32 15.10
C LEU A 290 -24.31 7.21 15.68
N VAL A 291 -24.75 5.94 15.65
CA VAL A 291 -23.98 4.77 16.13
C VAL A 291 -22.54 4.69 15.57
N PRO A 292 -22.28 4.90 14.25
CA PRO A 292 -20.91 4.88 13.71
C PRO A 292 -19.93 5.83 14.41
N GLN A 293 -20.41 6.97 14.90
CA GLN A 293 -19.58 8.00 15.53
C GLN A 293 -19.11 7.56 16.93
N LYS A 294 -19.87 6.69 17.60
CA LYS A 294 -19.49 6.08 18.89
C LYS A 294 -18.43 4.99 18.70
N LYS A 295 -18.62 4.03 17.77
CA LYS A 295 -17.71 2.90 17.55
C LYS A 295 -16.28 3.33 17.14
N LYS A 296 -16.16 4.42 16.38
CA LYS A 296 -14.86 4.99 15.97
C LYS A 296 -13.99 5.49 17.13
N LYS A 297 -14.58 5.82 18.29
CA LYS A 297 -13.85 6.22 19.50
C LYS A 297 -13.33 5.02 20.31
N PHE A 298 -14.06 3.90 20.29
CA PHE A 298 -13.62 2.63 20.91
C PHE A 298 -12.51 1.93 20.12
N SER A 299 -12.55 2.00 18.78
CA SER A 299 -11.50 1.41 17.92
C SER A 299 -10.11 2.03 18.09
N VAL A 300 -10.01 3.22 18.71
CA VAL A 300 -8.73 3.88 19.01
C VAL A 300 -8.10 3.34 20.30
N GLN A 301 -8.85 2.65 21.16
CA GLN A 301 -8.37 2.14 22.45
C GLN A 301 -8.02 0.64 22.45
N HIS A 302 -8.43 -0.12 21.44
CA HIS A 302 -8.16 -1.57 21.33
C HIS A 302 -7.05 -1.93 20.32
N VAL A 303 -6.15 -1.00 20.02
CA VAL A 303 -4.91 -1.32 19.32
C VAL A 303 -3.89 -1.71 20.38
N ASN A 304 -4.00 -2.92 20.91
CA ASN A 304 -2.92 -3.70 21.54
C ASN A 304 -3.47 -5.08 21.92
N GLY A 305 -3.19 -6.08 21.06
CA GLY A 305 -3.15 -7.50 21.41
C GLY A 305 -4.48 -8.23 21.62
N THR A 306 -4.78 -9.20 20.73
CA THR A 306 -5.53 -10.45 21.02
C THR A 306 -7.02 -10.38 21.42
N GLY A 307 -7.75 -9.31 21.11
CA GLY A 307 -9.20 -9.28 21.36
C GLY A 307 -10.02 -10.09 20.36
N ASN A 308 -10.78 -11.09 20.83
CA ASN A 308 -11.82 -11.82 20.09
C ASN A 308 -12.67 -10.86 19.23
N TRP A 309 -12.96 -11.25 17.98
CA TRP A 309 -13.81 -10.55 17.01
C TRP A 309 -15.11 -10.01 17.63
N TRP A 310 -15.73 -10.73 18.57
CA TRP A 310 -16.96 -10.35 19.28
C TRP A 310 -16.77 -9.63 20.62
N GLY A 311 -15.55 -9.31 21.02
CA GLY A 311 -15.28 -8.60 22.27
C GLY A 311 -16.05 -7.26 22.40
N PHE A 312 -16.53 -6.71 21.28
CA PHE A 312 -17.40 -5.54 21.24
C PHE A 312 -18.89 -5.83 21.52
N LEU A 313 -19.40 -7.03 21.24
CA LEU A 313 -20.80 -7.40 21.54
C LEU A 313 -21.03 -7.63 23.03
N ASN A 314 -19.98 -8.06 23.76
CA ASN A 314 -20.01 -8.24 25.21
C ASN A 314 -19.82 -6.93 26.00
N ASN A 315 -19.67 -5.81 25.30
CA ASN A 315 -19.52 -4.51 25.91
C ASN A 315 -20.93 -3.89 26.08
N ILE A 316 -21.44 -3.87 27.31
CA ILE A 316 -22.78 -3.32 27.68
C ILE A 316 -23.01 -1.91 27.12
N ASP A 317 -21.94 -1.17 26.81
CA ASP A 317 -21.99 0.17 26.26
C ASP A 317 -22.13 0.27 24.72
N LEU A 318 -22.23 -0.81 23.94
CA LEU A 318 -22.17 -0.67 22.47
C LEU A 318 -23.38 0.08 21.87
N TYR A 319 -24.59 -0.26 22.34
CA TYR A 319 -25.85 0.39 21.99
C TYR A 319 -26.44 1.09 23.21
N PRO A 320 -25.94 2.29 23.56
CA PRO A 320 -26.40 3.00 24.76
C PRO A 320 -27.92 3.25 24.70
N GLY A 321 -28.62 2.97 25.80
CA GLY A 321 -30.09 3.01 25.91
C GLY A 321 -30.80 1.72 25.45
N ARG A 322 -30.06 0.70 25.00
CA ARG A 322 -30.55 -0.62 24.58
C ARG A 322 -29.75 -1.74 25.26
N GLU A 323 -29.26 -1.50 26.47
CA GLU A 323 -28.35 -2.39 27.22
C GLU A 323 -28.96 -3.75 27.59
N LYS A 324 -30.30 -3.87 27.53
CA LYS A 324 -31.05 -5.10 27.89
C LYS A 324 -31.04 -6.19 26.81
N ILE A 325 -30.54 -5.90 25.60
CA ILE A 325 -30.54 -6.85 24.48
C ILE A 325 -29.27 -7.71 24.56
N ARG A 326 -29.40 -8.97 25.03
CA ARG A 326 -28.31 -9.96 24.96
C ARG A 326 -28.19 -10.51 23.53
N GLN A 327 -27.35 -9.88 22.70
CA GLN A 327 -27.25 -10.20 21.27
C GLN A 327 -26.46 -11.48 20.96
N SER A 328 -25.59 -11.93 21.86
CA SER A 328 -24.71 -13.10 21.63
C SER A 328 -25.48 -14.40 21.46
N ASP A 329 -26.52 -14.59 22.26
CA ASP A 329 -27.20 -15.90 22.35
C ASP A 329 -28.30 -16.01 21.28
N MET A 330 -28.96 -14.90 20.95
CA MET A 330 -30.06 -14.86 19.97
C MET A 330 -29.60 -14.95 18.51
N PHE A 331 -28.36 -14.58 18.22
CA PHE A 331 -27.80 -14.53 16.86
C PHE A 331 -26.53 -15.38 16.71
N SER A 332 -26.41 -16.44 17.51
CA SER A 332 -25.26 -17.36 17.50
C SER A 332 -24.95 -17.92 16.09
N ASN A 333 -25.97 -18.22 15.29
CA ASN A 333 -25.84 -18.70 13.92
C ASN A 333 -25.12 -17.68 12.99
N TRP A 334 -25.49 -16.40 13.10
CA TRP A 334 -24.82 -15.31 12.37
C TRP A 334 -23.39 -15.10 12.85
N ILE A 335 -23.17 -15.21 14.16
CA ILE A 335 -21.86 -15.05 14.78
C ILE A 335 -20.89 -16.10 14.24
N SER A 336 -21.26 -17.39 14.31
CA SER A 336 -20.40 -18.47 13.82
C SER A 336 -20.06 -18.34 12.33
N ALA A 337 -21.05 -18.04 11.47
CA ALA A 337 -20.80 -17.90 10.03
C ALA A 337 -19.85 -16.74 9.71
N ILE A 338 -19.95 -15.62 10.44
CA ILE A 338 -19.08 -14.47 10.24
C ILE A 338 -17.64 -14.78 10.68
N GLU A 339 -17.46 -15.54 11.77
CA GLU A 339 -16.13 -16.00 12.20
C GLU A 339 -15.49 -16.92 11.17
N TYR A 340 -16.24 -17.91 10.66
CA TYR A 340 -15.74 -18.81 9.61
C TYR A 340 -15.37 -18.04 8.34
N PHE A 341 -16.22 -17.10 7.89
CA PHE A 341 -15.91 -16.27 6.74
C PHE A 341 -14.68 -15.38 6.96
N ASP A 342 -14.47 -14.85 8.17
CA ASP A 342 -13.30 -14.04 8.49
C ASP A 342 -12.01 -14.89 8.48
N LEU A 343 -12.04 -16.09 9.06
CA LEU A 343 -10.94 -17.04 9.03
C LEU A 343 -10.60 -17.47 7.59
N TYR A 344 -11.61 -17.80 6.78
CA TYR A 344 -11.46 -18.12 5.36
C TYR A 344 -10.78 -16.98 4.59
N GLN A 345 -11.16 -15.73 4.85
CA GLN A 345 -10.54 -14.59 4.19
C GLN A 345 -9.07 -14.40 4.56
N VAL A 346 -8.71 -14.66 5.82
CA VAL A 346 -7.31 -14.61 6.27
C VAL A 346 -6.50 -15.76 5.64
N SER A 347 -7.02 -16.99 5.66
CA SER A 347 -6.33 -18.15 5.10
C SER A 347 -6.21 -18.10 3.58
N SER A 348 -7.15 -17.46 2.89
CA SER A 348 -7.13 -17.27 1.42
C SER A 348 -6.20 -16.14 0.94
N GLY A 349 -5.41 -15.54 1.83
CA GLY A 349 -4.40 -14.54 1.48
C GLY A 349 -4.93 -13.16 1.10
N ILE A 350 -6.14 -12.80 1.55
CA ILE A 350 -6.69 -11.47 1.31
C ILE A 350 -5.91 -10.42 2.09
N ALA A 351 -5.40 -9.42 1.38
CA ALA A 351 -4.64 -8.31 1.96
C ALA A 351 -5.33 -7.68 3.18
N SER A 352 -4.54 -7.39 4.22
CA SER A 352 -5.00 -6.87 5.52
C SER A 352 -5.92 -5.65 5.41
N THR A 353 -5.59 -4.72 4.50
CA THR A 353 -6.40 -3.52 4.22
C THR A 353 -7.77 -3.87 3.62
N THR A 354 -7.81 -4.82 2.69
CA THR A 354 -9.05 -5.30 2.06
C THR A 354 -9.91 -6.02 3.08
N ASN A 355 -9.30 -6.90 3.88
CA ASN A 355 -9.96 -7.59 4.98
C ASN A 355 -10.58 -6.56 5.96
N LYS A 356 -9.83 -5.55 6.40
CA LYS A 356 -10.35 -4.46 7.26
C LYS A 356 -11.55 -3.72 6.66
N ILE A 357 -11.58 -3.48 5.34
CA ILE A 357 -12.72 -2.86 4.66
C ILE A 357 -13.93 -3.78 4.67
N ARG A 358 -13.74 -5.07 4.33
CA ARG A 358 -14.79 -6.10 4.31
C ARG A 358 -15.39 -6.32 5.71
N ARG A 359 -14.54 -6.48 6.72
CA ARG A 359 -14.89 -6.44 8.15
C ARG A 359 -15.77 -5.25 8.51
N GLY A 360 -15.35 -4.06 8.07
CA GLY A 360 -16.13 -2.84 8.26
C GLY A 360 -17.50 -2.86 7.57
N ASN A 361 -17.66 -3.57 6.46
CA ASN A 361 -18.96 -3.73 5.76
C ASN A 361 -19.85 -4.77 6.46
N ILE A 362 -19.29 -5.90 6.88
CA ILE A 362 -20.00 -6.92 7.67
C ILE A 362 -20.55 -6.32 8.97
N LEU A 363 -19.79 -5.46 9.66
CA LEU A 363 -20.30 -4.76 10.85
C LEU A 363 -21.54 -3.87 10.57
N VAL A 364 -21.70 -3.36 9.35
CA VAL A 364 -22.92 -2.62 8.98
C VAL A 364 -24.11 -3.57 8.82
N LEU A 365 -23.87 -4.76 8.26
CA LEU A 365 -24.88 -5.83 8.18
C LEU A 365 -25.26 -6.34 9.58
N VAL A 366 -24.29 -6.50 10.48
CA VAL A 366 -24.54 -6.87 11.89
C VAL A 366 -25.39 -5.80 12.59
N ASP A 367 -25.05 -4.51 12.45
CA ASP A 367 -25.86 -3.43 13.03
C ASP A 367 -27.29 -3.41 12.46
N TYR A 368 -27.45 -3.82 11.20
CA TYR A 368 -28.77 -3.94 10.56
C TYR A 368 -29.58 -5.09 11.17
N VAL A 369 -28.99 -6.29 11.25
CA VAL A 369 -29.68 -7.51 11.72
C VAL A 369 -29.87 -7.52 13.24
N PHE A 370 -28.87 -7.11 14.03
CA PHE A 370 -28.86 -7.32 15.49
C PHE A 370 -29.47 -6.15 16.26
N LEU A 371 -29.57 -4.96 15.64
CA LEU A 371 -30.11 -3.76 16.29
C LEU A 371 -31.33 -3.22 15.57
N TYR A 372 -31.19 -2.87 14.28
CA TYR A 372 -32.25 -2.15 13.56
C TYR A 372 -33.50 -3.01 13.37
N LEU A 373 -33.36 -4.24 12.88
CA LEU A 373 -34.52 -5.12 12.63
C LEU A 373 -35.29 -5.50 13.90
N PRO A 374 -34.65 -5.93 15.02
CA PRO A 374 -35.36 -6.19 16.28
C PRO A 374 -36.11 -4.97 16.80
N TRP A 375 -35.48 -3.81 16.79
CA TRP A 375 -36.11 -2.60 17.31
C TRP A 375 -37.24 -2.11 16.41
N TYR A 376 -37.09 -2.24 15.09
CA TYR A 376 -38.19 -1.98 14.18
C TYR A 376 -39.38 -2.93 14.46
N GLN A 377 -39.12 -4.22 14.71
CA GLN A 377 -40.17 -5.19 15.01
C GLN A 377 -40.87 -4.90 16.34
N GLU A 378 -40.13 -4.49 17.38
CA GLU A 378 -40.73 -4.04 18.65
C GLU A 378 -41.68 -2.85 18.49
N LEU A 379 -41.37 -1.92 17.58
CA LEU A 379 -42.16 -0.70 17.39
C LEU A 379 -43.35 -0.86 16.44
N ASN A 380 -43.22 -1.74 15.43
CA ASN A 380 -44.20 -1.84 14.34
C ASN A 380 -44.93 -3.17 14.30
N ASN A 381 -44.42 -4.20 15.00
CA ASN A 381 -44.95 -5.57 15.04
C ASN A 381 -45.42 -6.07 13.67
N HIS A 382 -44.52 -6.04 12.68
CA HIS A 382 -44.89 -6.37 11.30
C HIS A 382 -45.33 -7.84 11.21
N PRO A 383 -46.51 -8.14 10.64
CA PRO A 383 -47.07 -9.49 10.67
C PRO A 383 -46.27 -10.50 9.83
N ASP A 384 -45.80 -10.06 8.65
CA ASP A 384 -45.16 -10.95 7.67
C ASP A 384 -43.62 -10.95 7.70
N ILE A 385 -43.00 -10.06 8.46
CA ILE A 385 -41.55 -9.85 8.44
C ILE A 385 -41.03 -10.04 9.86
N GLN A 386 -40.51 -11.22 10.13
CA GLN A 386 -39.89 -11.55 11.41
C GLN A 386 -38.40 -11.21 11.39
N VAL A 387 -37.81 -11.00 12.56
CA VAL A 387 -36.36 -10.77 12.67
C VAL A 387 -35.62 -12.04 12.22
N PRO A 388 -34.63 -11.95 11.31
CA PRO A 388 -33.91 -13.12 10.82
C PRO A 388 -32.85 -13.55 11.84
N TYR A 389 -33.27 -14.30 12.87
CA TYR A 389 -32.38 -14.81 13.92
C TYR A 389 -31.39 -15.86 13.38
N LYS A 390 -31.76 -16.60 12.33
CA LYS A 390 -30.87 -17.47 11.54
C LYS A 390 -30.52 -16.84 10.20
N ILE A 391 -29.41 -17.29 9.60
CA ILE A 391 -29.00 -16.81 8.26
C ILE A 391 -30.04 -17.20 7.19
N SER A 392 -30.58 -18.42 7.27
CA SER A 392 -31.60 -18.93 6.35
C SER A 392 -32.89 -18.09 6.31
N ASP A 393 -33.18 -17.35 7.39
CA ASP A 393 -34.35 -16.47 7.49
C ASP A 393 -34.15 -15.14 6.74
N PHE A 394 -32.92 -14.81 6.32
CA PHE A 394 -32.63 -13.56 5.62
C PHE A 394 -33.12 -13.59 4.16
N LYS A 395 -34.39 -13.25 3.95
CA LYS A 395 -34.99 -13.23 2.61
C LYS A 395 -34.72 -11.93 1.85
N ARG A 396 -34.33 -12.06 0.59
CA ARG A 396 -34.09 -10.91 -0.33
C ARG A 396 -35.28 -9.96 -0.39
N TRP A 397 -36.48 -10.50 -0.59
CA TRP A 397 -37.71 -9.71 -0.78
C TRP A 397 -38.09 -8.90 0.47
N ALA A 398 -37.61 -9.28 1.65
CA ALA A 398 -37.89 -8.60 2.91
C ALA A 398 -36.77 -7.60 3.28
N PHE A 399 -35.50 -8.04 3.22
CA PHE A 399 -34.38 -7.31 3.84
C PHE A 399 -33.39 -6.70 2.87
N TRP A 400 -33.39 -7.07 1.59
CA TRP A 400 -32.41 -6.58 0.62
C TRP A 400 -33.04 -5.74 -0.49
N SER A 401 -34.22 -6.13 -0.96
CA SER A 401 -34.99 -5.47 -2.01
C SER A 401 -36.49 -5.68 -1.81
N ASN A 402 -37.15 -4.75 -1.12
CA ASN A 402 -38.56 -4.86 -0.71
C ASN A 402 -39.53 -3.90 -1.44
N GLU A 403 -39.17 -3.43 -2.63
CA GLU A 403 -40.02 -2.56 -3.47
C GLU A 403 -41.45 -3.07 -3.68
N PRO A 404 -41.71 -4.37 -3.90
CA PRO A 404 -43.07 -4.88 -4.00
C PRO A 404 -43.90 -4.69 -2.72
N LEU A 405 -43.28 -4.85 -1.54
CA LEU A 405 -43.95 -4.69 -0.25
C LEU A 405 -44.30 -3.23 0.04
N LYS A 406 -43.43 -2.28 -0.34
CA LYS A 406 -43.71 -0.84 -0.21
C LYS A 406 -44.91 -0.38 -1.02
N LYS A 407 -45.26 -1.10 -2.08
CA LYS A 407 -46.40 -0.79 -2.97
C LYS A 407 -47.70 -1.48 -2.52
N ALA A 408 -47.65 -2.39 -1.55
CA ALA A 408 -48.83 -3.09 -1.07
C ALA A 408 -49.75 -2.14 -0.29
N LYS A 409 -51.00 -2.00 -0.76
CA LYS A 409 -52.04 -1.27 -0.02
C LYS A 409 -52.51 -2.15 1.16
N ASN A 410 -52.76 -1.54 2.32
CA ASN A 410 -53.28 -2.19 3.55
C ASN A 410 -52.30 -3.05 4.37
N ARG A 411 -50.98 -2.86 4.23
CA ARG A 411 -49.98 -3.46 5.14
C ARG A 411 -49.09 -2.39 5.79
N PRO A 412 -48.53 -2.62 7.00
CA PRO A 412 -47.53 -1.74 7.59
C PRO A 412 -46.34 -1.55 6.64
N ALA A 413 -45.75 -0.35 6.62
CA ALA A 413 -44.60 -0.07 5.77
C ALA A 413 -43.42 -0.97 6.19
N PRO A 414 -42.78 -1.74 5.28
CA PRO A 414 -41.72 -2.68 5.64
C PRO A 414 -40.49 -1.98 6.22
N PRO A 415 -39.59 -2.68 6.95
CA PRO A 415 -38.34 -2.09 7.42
C PRO A 415 -37.50 -1.60 6.24
N LEU A 416 -36.55 -0.70 6.52
CA LEU A 416 -35.52 -0.36 5.54
C LEU A 416 -34.79 -1.62 5.10
N THR A 417 -34.44 -1.71 3.82
CA THR A 417 -33.52 -2.73 3.34
C THR A 417 -32.10 -2.48 3.86
N ALA A 418 -31.25 -3.50 3.87
CA ALA A 418 -29.84 -3.38 4.21
C ALA A 418 -29.11 -2.34 3.34
N ILE A 419 -29.51 -2.19 2.07
CA ILE A 419 -28.97 -1.17 1.15
C ILE A 419 -29.37 0.24 1.61
N GLU A 420 -30.62 0.45 1.98
CA GLU A 420 -31.11 1.74 2.47
C GLU A 420 -30.50 2.08 3.82
N PHE A 421 -30.43 1.12 4.73
CA PHE A 421 -29.74 1.26 6.01
C PHE A 421 -28.25 1.60 5.82
N TYR A 422 -27.58 0.98 4.85
CA TYR A 422 -26.21 1.32 4.50
C TYR A 422 -26.08 2.78 4.04
N LYS A 423 -26.99 3.26 3.18
CA LYS A 423 -27.02 4.63 2.66
C LYS A 423 -27.23 5.68 3.76
N LEU A 424 -27.92 5.35 4.86
CA LEU A 424 -28.01 6.22 6.03
C LEU A 424 -26.66 6.43 6.73
N ARG A 425 -25.78 5.41 6.72
CA ARG A 425 -24.54 5.40 7.51
C ARG A 425 -23.30 5.75 6.68
N ARG A 426 -23.29 5.37 5.40
CA ARG A 426 -22.12 5.48 4.50
C ARG A 426 -22.47 6.14 3.18
N SER A 427 -21.45 6.63 2.49
CA SER A 427 -21.64 7.30 1.20
C SER A 427 -22.00 6.31 0.11
N LYS A 428 -22.83 6.71 -0.85
CA LYS A 428 -23.14 5.93 -2.07
C LYS A 428 -21.88 5.43 -2.79
N ALA A 429 -20.77 6.19 -2.78
CA ALA A 429 -19.50 5.79 -3.38
C ALA A 429 -18.90 4.48 -2.85
N THR A 430 -19.25 4.05 -1.63
CA THR A 430 -18.73 2.81 -1.03
C THR A 430 -19.74 1.66 -1.06
N LEU A 431 -20.94 1.89 -1.60
CA LEU A 431 -22.03 0.91 -1.62
C LEU A 431 -21.66 -0.35 -2.40
N SER A 432 -20.97 -0.23 -3.53
CA SER A 432 -20.53 -1.40 -4.31
C SER A 432 -19.60 -2.31 -3.51
N SER A 433 -18.78 -1.76 -2.60
CA SER A 433 -17.93 -2.56 -1.72
C SER A 433 -18.78 -3.36 -0.73
N PHE A 434 -19.82 -2.75 -0.15
CA PHE A 434 -20.75 -3.43 0.74
C PHE A 434 -21.52 -4.56 0.05
N ILE A 435 -22.08 -4.30 -1.13
CA ILE A 435 -22.79 -5.31 -1.93
C ILE A 435 -21.86 -6.49 -2.24
N ASN A 436 -20.63 -6.23 -2.70
CA ASN A 436 -19.67 -7.31 -2.97
C ASN A 436 -19.36 -8.11 -1.72
N THR A 437 -19.07 -7.44 -0.59
CA THR A 437 -18.76 -8.14 0.67
C THR A 437 -19.91 -9.01 1.14
N CYS A 438 -21.15 -8.50 1.12
CA CYS A 438 -22.32 -9.27 1.55
C CYS A 438 -22.58 -10.45 0.60
N SER A 439 -22.46 -10.25 -0.72
CA SER A 439 -22.59 -11.34 -1.68
C SER A 439 -21.54 -12.42 -1.45
N ASP A 440 -20.26 -12.03 -1.32
CA ASP A 440 -19.15 -12.97 -1.05
C ASP A 440 -19.37 -13.75 0.25
N PHE A 441 -19.91 -13.09 1.29
CA PHE A 441 -20.26 -13.72 2.55
C PHE A 441 -21.36 -14.77 2.39
N PHE A 442 -22.48 -14.44 1.73
CA PHE A 442 -23.55 -15.41 1.51
C PHE A 442 -23.14 -16.53 0.54
N ASP A 443 -22.33 -16.24 -0.48
CA ASP A 443 -21.75 -17.24 -1.39
C ASP A 443 -20.90 -18.26 -0.60
N TYR A 444 -20.07 -17.78 0.32
CA TYR A 444 -19.25 -18.63 1.21
C TYR A 444 -20.11 -19.49 2.14
N VAL A 445 -21.14 -18.92 2.79
CA VAL A 445 -22.01 -19.69 3.67
C VAL A 445 -22.76 -20.78 2.89
N ILE A 446 -23.16 -20.49 1.64
CA ILE A 446 -23.79 -21.46 0.75
C ILE A 446 -22.82 -22.58 0.37
N SER A 447 -21.55 -22.26 0.05
CA SER A 447 -20.59 -23.29 -0.38
C SER A 447 -20.14 -24.23 0.74
N GLU A 448 -19.93 -23.70 1.95
CA GLU A 448 -19.31 -24.47 3.04
C GLU A 448 -20.30 -25.10 4.02
N HIS A 449 -21.58 -24.67 4.03
CA HIS A 449 -22.54 -25.06 5.06
C HIS A 449 -23.89 -25.56 4.52
N SER A 450 -23.98 -25.93 3.24
CA SER A 450 -25.17 -26.53 2.62
C SER A 450 -25.26 -28.07 2.75
N ASP A 451 -24.18 -28.74 3.15
CA ASP A 451 -24.11 -30.21 3.18
C ASP A 451 -24.46 -30.80 4.56
N LYS A 452 -25.30 -31.85 4.54
CA LYS A 452 -25.84 -32.54 5.73
C LYS A 452 -24.78 -33.21 6.62
N GLU A 453 -23.55 -33.36 6.15
CA GLU A 453 -22.46 -34.05 6.85
C GLU A 453 -21.46 -33.12 7.57
N SER A 454 -21.67 -31.80 7.54
CA SER A 454 -20.78 -30.87 8.24
C SER A 454 -20.95 -30.93 9.76
N TYR A 455 -19.84 -30.81 10.49
CA TYR A 455 -19.67 -31.10 11.93
C TYR A 455 -20.45 -30.20 12.91
N ASN A 456 -21.33 -29.31 12.42
CA ASN A 456 -22.13 -28.38 13.21
C ASN A 456 -23.53 -28.26 12.58
N GLU A 457 -24.56 -28.06 13.39
CA GLU A 457 -25.95 -27.82 12.94
C GLU A 457 -26.01 -26.98 11.66
N LEU A 458 -26.71 -27.47 10.63
CA LEU A 458 -26.86 -26.81 9.32
C LEU A 458 -27.17 -25.31 9.50
N LEU A 459 -26.21 -24.44 9.11
CA LEU A 459 -26.38 -22.99 9.21
C LEU A 459 -27.45 -22.48 8.23
N ILE A 460 -27.65 -23.21 7.13
CA ILE A 460 -28.61 -22.94 6.07
C ILE A 460 -29.22 -24.25 5.55
N ASP A 461 -30.38 -24.16 4.90
CA ASP A 461 -30.97 -25.27 4.17
C ASP A 461 -30.43 -25.35 2.73
N ASN A 462 -30.54 -26.53 2.10
CA ASN A 462 -30.08 -26.77 0.71
C ASN A 462 -30.85 -25.95 -0.35
N THR A 463 -31.88 -25.21 0.05
CA THR A 463 -32.72 -24.37 -0.83
C THR A 463 -32.44 -22.87 -0.64
N PHE A 464 -31.45 -22.51 0.17
CA PHE A 464 -31.13 -21.12 0.46
C PHE A 464 -30.31 -20.48 -0.66
N ASP A 465 -30.96 -19.58 -1.41
CA ASP A 465 -30.31 -18.79 -2.44
C ASP A 465 -29.63 -17.54 -1.90
N ASN A 466 -28.53 -17.12 -2.53
CA ASN A 466 -27.85 -15.88 -2.17
C ASN A 466 -28.83 -14.68 -2.30
N PRO A 467 -29.15 -13.97 -1.21
CA PRO A 467 -30.10 -12.86 -1.24
C PRO A 467 -29.53 -11.64 -1.98
N VAL A 468 -28.22 -11.61 -2.26
CA VAL A 468 -27.50 -10.53 -2.94
C VAL A 468 -27.10 -10.96 -4.35
N LYS A 469 -27.49 -10.17 -5.35
CA LYS A 469 -27.19 -10.43 -6.77
C LYS A 469 -26.27 -9.33 -7.31
N LYS A 470 -24.94 -9.57 -7.33
CA LYS A 470 -23.90 -8.58 -7.70
C LYS A 470 -24.23 -7.78 -8.97
N ASN A 471 -24.69 -8.44 -10.02
CA ASN A 471 -24.93 -7.78 -11.31
C ASN A 471 -26.21 -6.94 -11.35
N TYR A 472 -27.20 -7.28 -10.52
CA TYR A 472 -28.48 -6.59 -10.45
C TYR A 472 -28.48 -5.47 -9.40
N ASP A 473 -27.83 -5.70 -8.26
CA ASP A 473 -27.84 -4.78 -7.11
C ASP A 473 -26.82 -3.65 -7.22
N LYS A 474 -25.80 -3.82 -8.07
CA LYS A 474 -24.86 -2.74 -8.37
C LYS A 474 -25.58 -1.67 -9.18
N GLU A 475 -25.97 -0.60 -8.50
CA GLU A 475 -26.02 0.71 -9.14
C GLU A 475 -24.60 0.94 -9.68
N GLY A 476 -24.40 0.89 -11.00
CA GLY A 476 -23.08 1.10 -11.62
C GLY A 476 -22.35 2.30 -11.02
N SER A 477 -21.02 2.36 -11.13
CA SER A 477 -20.15 3.33 -10.41
C SER A 477 -20.36 4.82 -10.75
N GLY A 478 -21.53 5.21 -11.27
CA GLY A 478 -21.81 6.50 -11.89
C GLY A 478 -21.12 6.60 -13.25
N LYS A 479 -21.42 7.66 -14.01
CA LYS A 479 -20.51 8.07 -15.08
C LYS A 479 -19.13 8.25 -14.44
N ARG A 480 -18.08 7.61 -14.96
CA ARG A 480 -16.69 7.88 -14.54
C ARG A 480 -16.42 9.37 -14.75
N ILE A 481 -16.51 10.16 -13.68
CA ILE A 481 -16.11 11.56 -13.67
C ILE A 481 -14.61 11.58 -14.00
N SER A 482 -14.15 12.60 -14.72
CA SER A 482 -12.73 12.79 -15.00
C SER A 482 -11.90 12.68 -13.71
N THR A 483 -10.63 12.29 -13.85
CA THR A 483 -9.71 12.31 -12.71
C THR A 483 -9.67 13.73 -12.11
N ASP A 484 -9.79 13.82 -10.79
CA ASP A 484 -9.66 15.04 -9.99
C ASP A 484 -8.19 15.50 -9.84
N LYS A 485 -7.26 14.81 -10.51
CA LYS A 485 -5.83 15.05 -10.46
C LYS A 485 -5.43 15.97 -11.61
N VAL A 486 -4.98 17.17 -11.26
CA VAL A 486 -4.62 18.22 -12.21
C VAL A 486 -3.20 17.99 -12.74
N SER A 487 -3.03 17.76 -14.04
CA SER A 487 -1.71 17.67 -14.67
C SER A 487 -0.97 19.00 -14.68
N PHE A 488 0.35 18.96 -14.86
CA PHE A 488 1.11 20.18 -15.15
C PHE A 488 0.77 20.71 -16.54
N PRO A 489 0.76 22.04 -16.76
CA PRO A 489 0.74 22.61 -18.10
C PRO A 489 2.02 22.25 -18.89
N ARG A 490 1.94 22.14 -20.21
CA ARG A 490 3.08 21.70 -21.03
C ARG A 490 4.27 22.64 -20.98
N LYS A 491 4.02 23.94 -21.05
CA LYS A 491 5.04 25.01 -20.99
C LYS A 491 5.91 25.00 -19.72
N VAL A 492 5.42 24.37 -18.65
CA VAL A 492 6.13 24.27 -17.39
C VAL A 492 7.14 23.11 -17.38
N MET A 493 6.93 22.08 -18.20
CA MET A 493 7.70 20.84 -18.13
C MET A 493 9.20 21.00 -18.35
N PRO A 494 9.70 21.84 -19.28
CA PRO A 494 11.14 22.08 -19.41
C PRO A 494 11.77 22.57 -18.09
N PHE A 495 11.10 23.49 -17.39
CA PHE A 495 11.54 23.99 -16.08
C PHE A 495 11.56 22.88 -15.04
N VAL A 496 10.47 22.11 -14.92
CA VAL A 496 10.35 21.05 -13.92
C VAL A 496 11.40 19.97 -14.12
N LEU A 497 11.64 19.53 -15.35
CA LEU A 497 12.64 18.51 -15.66
C LEU A 497 14.06 19.02 -15.39
N ALA A 498 14.39 20.25 -15.82
CA ALA A 498 15.68 20.87 -15.52
C ALA A 498 15.91 21.01 -14.00
N ALA A 499 14.87 21.36 -13.25
CA ALA A 499 14.94 21.42 -11.79
C ALA A 499 15.20 20.04 -11.18
N PHE A 500 14.54 18.98 -11.65
CA PHE A 500 14.81 17.61 -11.19
C PHE A 500 16.26 17.19 -11.45
N ASP A 501 16.85 17.57 -12.58
CA ASP A 501 18.23 17.22 -12.91
C ASP A 501 19.23 17.97 -12.00
N GLU A 502 19.01 19.26 -11.78
CA GLU A 502 19.88 20.07 -10.92
C GLU A 502 19.76 19.68 -9.43
N PHE A 503 18.55 19.35 -8.97
CA PHE A 503 18.36 18.80 -7.62
C PHE A 503 19.05 17.44 -7.45
N GLU A 504 19.02 16.55 -8.45
CA GLU A 504 19.75 15.28 -8.37
C GLU A 504 21.25 15.51 -8.19
N TYR A 505 21.82 16.43 -8.98
CA TYR A 505 23.24 16.78 -8.90
C TYR A 505 23.61 17.30 -7.50
N ILE A 506 22.86 18.29 -6.99
CA ILE A 506 23.14 18.93 -5.71
C ILE A 506 22.90 17.97 -4.53
N ASN A 507 21.78 17.24 -4.54
CA ASN A 507 21.49 16.25 -3.49
C ASN A 507 22.56 15.16 -3.44
N TYR A 508 23.03 14.68 -4.59
CA TYR A 508 24.10 13.69 -4.65
C TYR A 508 25.41 14.25 -4.07
N ARG A 509 25.79 15.49 -4.42
CA ARG A 509 26.99 16.16 -3.86
C ARG A 509 26.92 16.29 -2.34
N ILE A 510 25.77 16.71 -1.80
CA ILE A 510 25.55 16.82 -0.36
C ILE A 510 25.63 15.44 0.30
N GLN A 511 24.97 14.43 -0.28
CA GLN A 511 25.02 13.05 0.20
C GLN A 511 26.47 12.53 0.29
N GLN A 512 27.26 12.70 -0.78
CA GLN A 512 28.66 12.26 -0.79
C GLN A 512 29.54 13.05 0.20
N SER A 513 29.29 14.36 0.37
CA SER A 513 30.02 15.15 1.37
C SER A 513 29.74 14.71 2.80
N ILE A 514 28.50 14.31 3.13
CA ILE A 514 28.14 13.75 4.45
C ILE A 514 28.75 12.35 4.63
N LEU A 515 28.67 11.49 3.62
CA LEU A 515 29.25 10.14 3.65
C LEU A 515 30.78 10.18 3.85
N ASN A 516 31.46 11.09 3.17
CA ASN A 516 32.91 11.26 3.26
C ASN A 516 33.36 12.10 4.47
N GLY A 517 32.44 12.50 5.36
CA GLY A 517 32.75 13.26 6.58
C GLY A 517 33.17 14.73 6.34
N LYS A 518 33.06 15.25 5.11
CA LYS A 518 33.33 16.67 4.81
C LYS A 518 32.30 17.59 5.44
N ILE A 519 31.05 17.11 5.57
CA ILE A 519 29.96 17.77 6.26
C ILE A 519 29.52 16.84 7.40
N ASP A 520 29.51 17.34 8.63
CA ASP A 520 28.88 16.60 9.73
C ASP A 520 27.36 16.57 9.54
N GLY A 521 26.79 15.36 9.53
CA GLY A 521 25.36 15.14 9.32
C GLY A 521 24.47 15.74 10.43
N LYS A 522 24.93 15.73 11.69
CA LYS A 522 24.18 16.33 12.81
C LYS A 522 24.15 17.85 12.73
N ARG A 523 25.29 18.46 12.39
CA ARG A 523 25.37 19.88 12.07
C ARG A 523 24.48 20.25 10.88
N PHE A 524 24.53 19.50 9.78
CA PHE A 524 23.67 19.75 8.61
C PHE A 524 22.18 19.68 8.96
N GLN A 525 21.76 18.70 9.77
CA GLN A 525 20.38 18.61 10.26
C GLN A 525 19.99 19.83 11.10
N SER A 526 20.89 20.29 11.98
CA SER A 526 20.66 21.47 12.83
C SER A 526 20.55 22.75 12.00
N ASP A 527 21.41 22.91 10.99
CA ASP A 527 21.38 24.05 10.07
C ASP A 527 20.08 24.07 9.25
N LEU A 528 19.59 22.91 8.80
CA LEU A 528 18.28 22.83 8.15
C LEU A 528 17.14 23.26 9.07
N ILE A 529 17.16 22.88 10.35
CA ILE A 529 16.12 23.31 11.32
C ILE A 529 16.18 24.82 11.50
N LYS A 530 17.38 25.38 11.68
CA LYS A 530 17.62 26.83 11.83
C LYS A 530 17.14 27.61 10.59
N ASN A 531 17.40 27.08 9.40
CA ASN A 531 17.04 27.69 8.12
C ASN A 531 15.65 27.28 7.61
N GLN A 532 14.75 26.80 8.49
CA GLN A 532 13.36 26.44 8.18
C GLN A 532 13.22 25.43 7.01
N GLY A 533 14.17 24.50 6.90
CA GLY A 533 14.21 23.44 5.89
C GLY A 533 14.86 23.85 4.57
N LYS A 534 15.46 25.03 4.47
CA LYS A 534 16.23 25.49 3.30
C LYS A 534 17.72 25.19 3.43
N ILE A 535 18.35 24.93 2.29
CA ILE A 535 19.79 24.78 2.10
C ILE A 535 20.31 26.08 1.49
N ILE A 536 21.27 26.71 2.17
CA ILE A 536 22.01 27.86 1.67
C ILE A 536 23.23 27.31 0.91
N LEU A 537 23.29 27.53 -0.40
CA LEU A 537 24.26 26.84 -1.26
C LEU A 537 25.68 27.38 -1.11
N SER A 538 25.81 28.69 -0.86
CA SER A 538 27.11 29.35 -0.60
C SER A 538 27.84 28.76 0.60
N ASP A 539 27.10 28.40 1.66
CA ASP A 539 27.66 27.82 2.89
C ASP A 539 28.31 26.45 2.64
N LEU A 540 27.90 25.78 1.55
CA LEU A 540 28.39 24.47 1.14
C LEU A 540 29.36 24.54 -0.05
N GLY A 541 29.66 25.73 -0.57
CA GLY A 541 30.46 25.91 -1.79
C GLY A 541 29.81 25.28 -3.03
N LEU A 542 28.48 25.27 -3.08
CA LEU A 542 27.68 24.73 -4.19
C LEU A 542 26.98 25.87 -4.93
N SER A 543 26.61 25.63 -6.19
CA SER A 543 25.81 26.55 -7.00
C SER A 543 24.69 25.79 -7.67
N PHE A 544 23.47 26.33 -7.69
CA PHE A 544 22.31 25.73 -8.36
C PHE A 544 21.97 26.58 -9.58
N LYS A 545 22.13 26.00 -10.78
CA LYS A 545 21.99 26.73 -12.04
C LYS A 545 21.01 26.03 -12.99
N LEU A 546 19.83 26.60 -13.17
CA LEU A 546 18.85 26.08 -14.14
C LEU A 546 19.14 26.65 -15.52
N LYS A 547 19.33 25.76 -16.50
CA LYS A 547 19.45 26.12 -17.91
C LYS A 547 18.13 25.88 -18.63
N ILE A 548 17.44 26.97 -19.01
CA ILE A 548 16.10 26.90 -19.63
C ILE A 548 16.07 27.88 -20.81
N ASP A 549 15.79 27.37 -22.01
CA ASP A 549 15.71 28.15 -23.26
C ASP A 549 16.92 29.08 -23.47
N GLY A 550 18.13 28.58 -23.18
CA GLY A 550 19.38 29.35 -23.27
C GLY A 550 19.63 30.34 -22.12
N ASN A 551 18.67 30.54 -21.22
CA ASN A 551 18.82 31.38 -20.02
C ASN A 551 19.40 30.57 -18.86
N ILE A 552 20.18 31.22 -18.01
CA ILE A 552 20.69 30.66 -16.76
C ILE A 552 19.98 31.35 -15.60
N ILE A 553 19.29 30.58 -14.78
CA ILE A 553 18.67 31.06 -13.53
C ILE A 553 19.53 30.54 -12.38
N GLU A 554 20.14 31.47 -11.65
CA GLU A 554 20.88 31.15 -10.43
C GLU A 554 19.96 31.26 -9.22
N VAL A 555 20.04 30.24 -8.35
CA VAL A 555 19.27 30.19 -7.11
C VAL A 555 20.23 30.00 -5.95
N ASP A 556 20.13 30.86 -4.93
CA ASP A 556 21.02 30.85 -3.76
C ASP A 556 20.54 29.91 -2.65
N GLU A 557 19.21 29.73 -2.54
CA GLU A 557 18.56 28.92 -1.52
C GLU A 557 17.59 27.91 -2.13
N ILE A 558 17.70 26.64 -1.74
CA ILE A 558 16.78 25.58 -2.19
C ILE A 558 16.15 24.84 -1.01
N PRO A 559 14.92 24.32 -1.11
CA PRO A 559 14.40 23.44 -0.07
C PRO A 559 15.18 22.13 -0.01
N SER A 560 15.38 21.59 1.20
CA SER A 560 15.90 20.23 1.34
C SER A 560 14.85 19.20 0.93
N LEU A 561 15.22 18.40 -0.08
CA LEU A 561 14.45 17.24 -0.56
C LEU A 561 15.02 15.90 -0.05
N LEU A 562 16.08 15.96 0.78
CA LEU A 562 16.72 14.79 1.38
C LEU A 562 15.89 14.25 2.56
N SER A 563 15.97 12.94 2.76
CA SER A 563 15.51 12.29 3.99
C SER A 563 16.71 12.06 4.90
N LEU A 564 16.74 12.71 6.06
CA LEU A 564 17.80 12.50 7.05
C LEU A 564 17.40 11.37 7.98
N VAL A 565 18.27 10.38 8.14
CA VAL A 565 18.05 9.19 8.97
C VAL A 565 19.27 9.00 9.86
N GLU A 566 19.04 8.84 11.17
CA GLU A 566 20.10 8.51 12.13
C GLU A 566 20.23 6.99 12.24
N LEU A 567 21.44 6.48 12.04
CA LEU A 567 21.77 5.06 12.04
C LEU A 567 22.97 4.81 12.95
N GLU A 568 22.98 3.64 13.58
CA GLU A 568 24.12 3.16 14.35
C GLU A 568 25.20 2.62 13.40
N GLU A 569 26.43 3.09 13.56
CA GLU A 569 27.62 2.63 12.84
C GLU A 569 28.75 2.47 13.86
N ASN A 570 29.27 1.26 14.03
CA ASN A 570 30.35 0.94 14.98
C ASN A 570 30.07 1.39 16.43
N GLY A 571 28.81 1.35 16.88
CA GLY A 571 28.39 1.76 18.22
C GLY A 571 28.13 3.26 18.39
N GLU A 572 28.27 4.07 17.33
CA GLU A 572 27.97 5.50 17.33
C GLU A 572 26.79 5.85 16.44
N MET A 573 25.97 6.81 16.87
CA MET A 573 24.84 7.31 16.08
C MET A 573 25.28 8.39 15.09
N ARG A 574 25.15 8.09 13.80
CA ARG A 574 25.51 8.97 12.68
C ARG A 574 24.30 9.31 11.82
N VAL A 575 24.23 10.55 11.34
CA VAL A 575 23.15 11.02 10.45
C VAL A 575 23.55 10.83 8.98
N TYR A 576 22.69 10.17 8.23
CA TYR A 576 22.83 9.88 6.81
C TYR A 576 21.78 10.62 5.98
N ALA A 577 22.16 11.06 4.78
CA ALA A 577 21.27 11.74 3.84
C ALA A 577 20.81 10.80 2.71
N PHE A 578 19.52 10.48 2.70
CA PHE A 578 18.88 9.63 1.70
C PHE A 578 18.23 10.48 0.61
N ASN A 579 18.67 10.31 -0.64
CA ASN A 579 18.04 10.90 -1.83
C ASN A 579 16.86 10.04 -2.36
N SER A 580 16.52 8.96 -1.66
CA SER A 580 15.60 7.91 -2.09
C SER A 580 14.19 8.43 -2.42
N ALA A 581 13.60 9.25 -1.55
CA ALA A 581 12.25 9.80 -1.77
C ALA A 581 12.19 10.72 -3.00
N PHE A 582 13.26 11.48 -3.26
CA PHE A 582 13.37 12.35 -4.42
C PHE A 582 13.58 11.54 -5.70
N ARG A 583 14.52 10.57 -5.70
CA ARG A 583 14.75 9.67 -6.85
C ARG A 583 13.51 8.85 -7.22
N MET A 584 12.70 8.47 -6.25
CA MET A 584 11.39 7.85 -6.48
C MET A 584 10.43 8.80 -7.23
N LEU A 585 10.31 10.06 -6.80
CA LEU A 585 9.47 11.07 -7.46
C LEU A 585 9.97 11.38 -8.88
N ARG A 586 11.29 11.51 -9.05
CA ARG A 586 11.95 11.70 -10.35
C ARG A 586 11.67 10.51 -11.26
N THR A 587 11.81 9.29 -10.78
CA THR A 587 11.48 8.10 -11.59
C THR A 587 10.03 8.12 -12.04
N ALA A 588 9.09 8.43 -11.14
CA ALA A 588 7.67 8.50 -11.46
C ALA A 588 7.35 9.53 -12.55
N ILE A 589 8.02 10.70 -12.58
CA ILE A 589 7.82 11.74 -13.60
C ILE A 589 8.30 11.32 -14.99
N HIS A 590 9.38 10.54 -15.05
CA HIS A 590 9.96 10.11 -16.32
C HIS A 590 9.32 8.86 -16.94
N ILE A 591 8.57 8.08 -16.16
CA ILE A 591 7.88 6.87 -16.68
C ILE A 591 6.36 6.94 -16.64
N GLY A 592 5.76 7.91 -15.91
CA GLY A 592 4.31 8.07 -15.84
C GLY A 592 3.57 6.93 -15.14
N SER A 593 4.26 6.13 -14.31
CA SER A 593 3.63 5.01 -13.60
C SER A 593 2.97 5.45 -12.29
N ARG A 594 2.20 4.57 -11.63
CA ARG A 594 1.73 4.87 -10.27
C ARG A 594 2.94 4.96 -9.35
N ILE A 595 2.92 5.87 -8.37
CA ILE A 595 4.03 5.98 -7.41
C ILE A 595 4.27 4.67 -6.65
N GLN A 596 3.24 3.87 -6.38
CA GLN A 596 3.43 2.54 -5.78
C GLN A 596 4.34 1.63 -6.61
N ASN A 597 4.27 1.70 -7.96
CA ASN A 597 5.16 0.94 -8.84
C ASN A 597 6.63 1.35 -8.64
N THR A 598 6.90 2.65 -8.45
CA THR A 598 8.26 3.14 -8.20
C THR A 598 8.72 2.94 -6.76
N GLN A 599 7.80 3.04 -5.80
CA GLN A 599 8.09 2.88 -4.37
C GLN A 599 8.56 1.47 -4.03
N TRP A 600 8.02 0.48 -4.72
CA TRP A 600 8.31 -0.94 -4.53
C TRP A 600 9.18 -1.53 -5.65
N LEU A 601 10.07 -0.72 -6.24
CA LEU A 601 11.10 -1.26 -7.12
C LEU A 601 12.00 -2.21 -6.33
N ASP A 602 12.21 -3.42 -6.84
CA ASP A 602 13.11 -4.39 -6.22
C ASP A 602 14.56 -4.09 -6.59
N ILE A 603 15.43 -3.94 -5.60
CA ILE A 603 16.85 -3.59 -5.77
C ILE A 603 17.64 -4.64 -6.57
N THR A 604 17.17 -5.89 -6.58
CA THR A 604 17.81 -7.02 -7.25
C THR A 604 17.32 -7.22 -8.68
N LEU A 605 16.13 -6.71 -9.02
CA LEU A 605 15.48 -6.98 -10.31
C LEU A 605 15.36 -5.76 -11.21
N PHE A 606 15.31 -4.54 -10.67
CA PHE A 606 14.94 -3.36 -11.47
C PHE A 606 15.84 -3.10 -12.68
N ASP A 607 17.10 -3.54 -12.62
CA ASP A 607 18.13 -3.35 -13.64
C ASP A 607 18.46 -4.60 -14.48
N GLN A 608 17.80 -5.73 -14.23
CA GLN A 608 18.18 -7.06 -14.75
C GLN A 608 18.25 -7.18 -16.29
N PHE A 609 17.51 -6.34 -17.03
CA PHE A 609 17.43 -6.41 -18.50
C PHE A 609 18.37 -5.44 -19.23
N ASN A 610 19.29 -4.78 -18.53
CA ASN A 610 20.23 -3.84 -19.15
C ASN A 610 21.64 -4.43 -19.23
N THR A 611 22.14 -4.56 -20.46
CA THR A 611 23.54 -4.92 -20.74
C THR A 611 24.42 -3.69 -20.94
N SER A 612 23.85 -2.54 -21.32
CA SER A 612 24.54 -1.25 -21.47
C SER A 612 23.62 -0.07 -21.12
N ILE A 613 24.24 1.03 -20.68
CA ILE A 613 23.60 2.31 -20.31
C ILE A 613 24.05 3.48 -21.21
N GLU A 614 24.65 3.19 -22.35
CA GLU A 614 25.11 4.19 -23.33
C GLU A 614 24.00 4.67 -24.27
N GLN A 615 22.96 3.86 -24.46
CA GLN A 615 21.74 4.24 -25.18
C GLN A 615 20.96 5.33 -24.44
N TYR A 616 20.05 6.02 -25.15
CA TYR A 616 19.26 7.09 -24.53
C TYR A 616 18.20 6.57 -23.53
N PHE A 617 17.66 5.38 -23.78
CA PHE A 617 16.67 4.73 -22.90
C PHE A 617 17.21 3.41 -22.36
N SER A 618 16.98 3.17 -21.07
CA SER A 618 17.22 1.90 -20.38
C SER A 618 15.88 1.22 -20.08
N ASN A 619 15.89 -0.10 -19.93
CA ASN A 619 14.73 -0.88 -19.52
C ASN A 619 14.63 -0.92 -18.00
N LEU A 620 13.53 -0.46 -17.43
CA LEU A 620 13.26 -0.56 -16.00
C LEU A 620 12.24 -1.66 -15.75
N HIS A 621 12.64 -2.66 -14.96
CA HIS A 621 11.75 -3.73 -14.54
C HIS A 621 10.91 -3.27 -13.34
N ILE A 622 9.59 -3.19 -13.55
CA ILE A 622 8.63 -2.92 -12.49
C ILE A 622 8.13 -4.24 -11.92
N THR A 623 8.51 -4.51 -10.68
CA THR A 623 8.10 -5.70 -9.92
C THR A 623 6.64 -5.62 -9.49
N VAL A 624 6.17 -4.46 -9.01
CA VAL A 624 4.79 -4.30 -8.50
C VAL A 624 3.89 -3.57 -9.49
N ASP A 625 2.87 -4.26 -9.99
CA ASP A 625 1.81 -3.65 -10.79
C ASP A 625 0.41 -4.21 -10.44
N LYS A 626 -0.64 -3.40 -10.64
CA LYS A 626 -2.04 -3.78 -10.34
C LYS A 626 -2.66 -4.67 -11.41
N THR A 627 -2.09 -4.67 -12.61
CA THR A 627 -2.67 -5.28 -13.81
C THR A 627 -1.83 -6.41 -14.36
N ASN A 628 -0.51 -6.34 -14.21
CA ASN A 628 0.43 -7.36 -14.68
C ASN A 628 1.24 -7.87 -13.49
N PRO A 629 1.72 -9.13 -13.52
CA PRO A 629 2.59 -9.66 -12.47
C PRO A 629 3.94 -8.93 -12.39
N HIS A 630 4.44 -8.43 -13.53
CA HIS A 630 5.58 -7.53 -13.66
C HIS A 630 5.47 -6.78 -15.00
N ARG A 631 6.31 -5.76 -15.22
CA ARG A 631 6.28 -4.98 -16.47
C ARG A 631 7.61 -4.27 -16.77
N GLU A 632 8.03 -4.32 -18.03
CA GLU A 632 9.15 -3.52 -18.52
C GLU A 632 8.71 -2.14 -18.99
N VAL A 633 9.48 -1.11 -18.65
CA VAL A 633 9.25 0.26 -19.12
C VAL A 633 10.52 0.94 -19.58
N ALA A 634 10.40 1.80 -20.59
CA ALA A 634 11.53 2.62 -21.03
C ALA A 634 11.71 3.82 -20.10
N ILE A 635 12.94 4.07 -19.62
CA ILE A 635 13.30 5.22 -18.80
C ILE A 635 14.56 5.88 -19.36
N PRO A 636 14.69 7.22 -19.41
CA PRO A 636 15.91 7.85 -19.89
C PRO A 636 17.14 7.38 -19.08
N SER A 637 18.22 7.02 -19.76
CA SER A 637 19.36 6.36 -19.14
C SER A 637 20.09 7.25 -18.12
N HIS A 638 20.03 8.57 -18.26
CA HIS A 638 20.52 9.50 -17.22
C HIS A 638 19.69 9.46 -15.93
N VAL A 639 18.40 9.11 -16.02
CA VAL A 639 17.54 8.88 -14.84
C VAL A 639 17.84 7.50 -14.26
N PHE A 640 17.97 6.49 -15.10
CA PHE A 640 18.34 5.14 -14.69
C PHE A 640 19.69 5.10 -13.94
N LYS A 641 20.69 5.89 -14.37
CA LYS A 641 21.96 6.07 -13.67
C LYS A 641 21.77 6.53 -12.21
N SER A 642 20.79 7.38 -11.92
CA SER A 642 20.49 7.76 -10.52
C SER A 642 19.93 6.61 -9.68
N LEU A 643 19.25 5.64 -10.29
CA LEU A 643 18.81 4.41 -9.61
C LEU A 643 19.97 3.46 -9.34
N LEU A 644 20.94 3.36 -10.25
CA LEU A 644 22.18 2.62 -10.01
C LEU A 644 23.00 3.24 -8.87
N LEU A 645 23.05 4.59 -8.79
CA LEU A 645 23.66 5.28 -7.65
C LEU A 645 22.90 5.00 -6.34
N GLU A 646 21.57 4.89 -6.37
CA GLU A 646 20.77 4.49 -5.21
C GLU A 646 21.08 3.06 -4.79
N LYS A 647 21.14 2.12 -5.75
CA LYS A 647 21.52 0.72 -5.50
C LYS A 647 22.87 0.63 -4.82
N LYS A 648 23.88 1.32 -5.37
CA LYS A 648 25.23 1.40 -4.78
C LYS A 648 25.20 1.96 -3.36
N PHE A 649 24.49 3.08 -3.17
CA PHE A 649 24.37 3.72 -1.86
C PHE A 649 23.76 2.77 -0.82
N GLN A 650 22.66 2.08 -1.15
CA GLN A 650 21.95 1.18 -0.24
C GLN A 650 22.74 -0.10 0.07
N LEU A 651 23.50 -0.64 -0.88
CA LEU A 651 24.24 -1.91 -0.72
C LEU A 651 25.64 -1.74 -0.12
N GLU A 652 26.32 -0.64 -0.44
CA GLU A 652 27.75 -0.46 -0.16
C GLU A 652 28.05 0.67 0.83
N GLN A 653 27.19 1.69 0.94
CA GLN A 653 27.50 2.92 1.68
C GLN A 653 26.67 3.10 2.96
N ILE A 654 25.67 2.24 3.19
CA ILE A 654 24.81 2.27 4.37
C ILE A 654 25.13 1.07 5.27
N PRO A 655 25.24 1.26 6.60
CA PRO A 655 25.65 0.19 7.52
C PRO A 655 24.65 -0.99 7.59
N SER A 656 23.38 -0.74 7.30
CA SER A 656 22.31 -1.74 7.29
C SER A 656 21.83 -2.02 5.87
N LYS A 657 21.99 -3.28 5.43
CA LYS A 657 21.58 -3.71 4.09
C LYS A 657 20.05 -3.86 3.98
N PRO A 658 19.45 -3.55 2.82
CA PRO A 658 18.04 -3.83 2.57
C PRO A 658 17.70 -5.31 2.76
N VAL A 659 16.56 -5.58 3.37
CA VAL A 659 16.02 -6.93 3.61
C VAL A 659 14.73 -7.11 2.84
N SER A 660 14.46 -8.34 2.39
CA SER A 660 13.17 -8.69 1.77
C SER A 660 12.03 -8.46 2.78
N THR A 661 10.98 -7.76 2.34
CA THR A 661 9.80 -7.49 3.15
C THR A 661 8.53 -7.79 2.36
N PHE A 662 7.48 -8.24 3.06
CA PHE A 662 6.20 -8.55 2.42
C PHE A 662 5.53 -7.28 1.91
N TYR A 663 4.99 -7.35 0.69
CA TYR A 663 4.28 -6.25 0.08
C TYR A 663 3.08 -5.82 0.96
N GLU A 664 3.05 -4.55 1.37
CA GLU A 664 2.04 -3.99 2.29
C GLU A 664 1.81 -4.82 3.58
N ASP A 665 2.85 -5.47 4.12
CA ASP A 665 2.80 -6.32 5.31
C ASP A 665 1.85 -7.53 5.19
N ASN A 666 1.68 -8.06 3.96
CA ASN A 666 0.86 -9.23 3.70
C ASN A 666 1.73 -10.48 3.46
N GLU A 667 1.95 -11.28 4.51
CA GLU A 667 2.71 -12.54 4.44
C GLU A 667 2.03 -13.61 3.56
N HIS A 668 0.72 -13.45 3.32
CA HIS A 668 -0.08 -14.36 2.50
C HIS A 668 -0.30 -13.83 1.07
N ASP A 669 0.47 -12.85 0.61
CA ASP A 669 0.36 -12.35 -0.76
C ASP A 669 0.84 -13.43 -1.76
N GLY A 670 -0.10 -14.03 -2.48
CA GLY A 670 0.19 -15.04 -3.50
C GLY A 670 0.93 -14.49 -4.74
N THR A 671 0.98 -13.17 -4.92
CA THR A 671 1.68 -12.52 -6.05
C THR A 671 3.18 -12.39 -5.78
N TYR A 672 3.56 -12.10 -4.53
CA TYR A 672 4.94 -11.87 -4.10
C TYR A 672 5.32 -12.72 -2.86
N PRO A 673 5.27 -14.06 -2.96
CA PRO A 673 5.40 -14.95 -1.80
C PRO A 673 6.77 -14.89 -1.12
N LYS A 674 7.82 -14.44 -1.83
CA LYS A 674 9.19 -14.30 -1.30
C LYS A 674 9.49 -12.90 -0.73
N GLY A 675 8.50 -12.00 -0.74
CA GLY A 675 8.69 -10.58 -0.44
C GLY A 675 9.43 -9.83 -1.54
N ILE A 676 9.65 -8.55 -1.31
CA ILE A 676 10.33 -7.60 -2.21
C ILE A 676 11.46 -6.95 -1.43
N THR A 677 12.64 -6.83 -2.03
CA THR A 677 13.76 -6.10 -1.43
C THR A 677 13.77 -4.66 -1.95
N PRO A 678 13.31 -3.65 -1.19
CA PRO A 678 13.03 -2.34 -1.77
C PRO A 678 14.31 -1.58 -2.13
N LEU A 679 14.39 -1.02 -3.35
CA LEU A 679 15.46 -0.12 -3.77
C LEU A 679 15.51 1.15 -2.91
N PHE A 680 14.35 1.73 -2.60
CA PHE A 680 14.25 2.95 -1.78
C PHE A 680 14.04 2.62 -0.30
N ASN A 681 14.84 1.69 0.23
CA ASN A 681 14.73 1.20 1.61
C ASN A 681 15.00 2.29 2.65
N ASN A 682 14.20 2.30 3.72
CA ASN A 682 14.46 3.02 4.96
C ASN A 682 14.96 2.03 6.01
N PRO A 683 16.25 2.05 6.38
CA PRO A 683 16.84 1.06 7.29
C PRO A 683 16.24 1.05 8.69
N SER A 684 15.62 2.14 9.16
CA SER A 684 14.99 2.17 10.49
C SER A 684 13.75 1.29 10.61
N VAL A 685 13.12 0.95 9.48
CA VAL A 685 11.88 0.15 9.43
C VAL A 685 11.93 -0.99 8.41
N ASN A 686 13.02 -1.12 7.66
CA ASN A 686 13.22 -2.08 6.56
C ASN A 686 12.06 -2.12 5.55
N LYS A 687 11.57 -0.94 5.17
CA LYS A 687 10.47 -0.72 4.23
C LYS A 687 10.79 0.47 3.32
N PRO A 688 10.17 0.57 2.14
CA PRO A 688 10.37 1.76 1.31
C PRO A 688 9.89 3.03 2.03
N PHE A 689 10.50 4.18 1.70
CA PHE A 689 10.06 5.46 2.25
C PHE A 689 8.55 5.67 2.05
N SER A 690 7.88 6.11 3.13
CA SER A 690 6.42 6.13 3.20
C SER A 690 5.75 7.16 2.29
N ASP A 691 4.44 6.98 2.11
CA ASP A 691 3.54 7.92 1.45
C ASP A 691 3.65 9.36 1.95
N SER A 692 3.80 9.52 3.26
CA SER A 692 3.95 10.82 3.89
C SER A 692 5.29 11.46 3.57
N ALA A 693 6.36 10.66 3.51
CA ALA A 693 7.72 11.15 3.25
C ALA A 693 7.80 11.80 1.87
N TYR A 694 7.39 11.10 0.80
CA TYR A 694 7.47 11.69 -0.55
C TYR A 694 6.45 12.80 -0.78
N LYS A 695 5.26 12.77 -0.14
CA LYS A 695 4.28 13.88 -0.25
C LYS A 695 4.82 15.17 0.34
N GLU A 696 5.56 15.09 1.44
CA GLU A 696 6.22 16.24 2.05
C GLU A 696 7.30 16.82 1.12
N ARG A 697 8.18 15.98 0.57
CA ARG A 697 9.25 16.43 -0.35
C ARG A 697 8.66 17.02 -1.63
N TRP A 698 7.61 16.40 -2.15
CA TRP A 698 6.90 16.92 -3.31
C TRP A 698 6.32 18.32 -3.05
N LEU A 699 5.69 18.55 -1.90
CA LEU A 699 5.17 19.88 -1.57
C LEU A 699 6.29 20.94 -1.55
N ARG A 700 7.44 20.63 -0.95
CA ARG A 700 8.60 21.53 -0.94
C ARG A 700 9.10 21.82 -2.35
N PHE A 701 9.21 20.80 -3.19
CA PHE A 701 9.57 20.95 -4.60
C PHE A 701 8.56 21.81 -5.38
N ILE A 702 7.26 21.58 -5.18
CA ILE A 702 6.20 22.37 -5.81
C ILE A 702 6.24 23.85 -5.40
N MET A 703 6.54 24.15 -4.13
CA MET A 703 6.71 25.53 -3.67
C MET A 703 7.94 26.20 -4.28
N PHE A 704 9.02 25.46 -4.46
CA PHE A 704 10.19 25.94 -5.20
C PHE A 704 9.85 26.24 -6.66
N VAL A 705 9.15 25.33 -7.35
CA VAL A 705 8.72 25.54 -8.74
C VAL A 705 7.80 26.75 -8.83
N ASP A 706 6.85 26.91 -7.91
CA ASP A 706 5.96 28.08 -7.88
C ASP A 706 6.74 29.40 -7.83
N LEU A 707 7.74 29.48 -6.95
CA LEU A 707 8.54 30.69 -6.78
C LEU A 707 9.42 30.98 -8.01
N GLU A 708 10.27 30.02 -8.37
CA GLU A 708 11.33 30.25 -9.37
C GLU A 708 10.79 30.28 -10.80
N TYR A 709 9.79 29.44 -11.13
CA TYR A 709 9.17 29.48 -12.47
C TYR A 709 8.43 30.80 -12.68
N ASN A 710 7.66 31.27 -11.70
CA ASN A 710 6.93 32.53 -11.84
C ASN A 710 7.87 33.75 -11.85
N LYS A 711 8.99 33.69 -11.12
CA LYS A 711 10.06 34.69 -11.22
C LYS A 711 10.65 34.72 -12.63
N TYR A 712 10.99 33.56 -13.18
CA TYR A 712 11.51 33.41 -14.55
C TYR A 712 10.54 33.91 -15.61
N CYS A 713 9.25 33.56 -15.53
CA CYS A 713 8.24 34.01 -16.49
C CYS A 713 8.16 35.54 -16.53
N ARG A 714 8.16 36.19 -15.35
CA ARG A 714 8.14 37.67 -15.28
C ARG A 714 9.42 38.29 -15.82
N SER A 715 10.60 37.74 -15.49
CA SER A 715 11.87 38.28 -15.99
C SER A 715 12.05 38.08 -17.49
N ALA A 716 11.48 37.01 -18.05
CA ALA A 716 11.47 36.73 -19.47
C ALA A 716 10.38 37.51 -20.24
N GLY A 717 9.63 38.39 -19.58
CA GLY A 717 8.57 39.19 -20.22
C GLY A 717 7.33 38.40 -20.60
N ARG A 718 7.09 37.24 -19.97
CA ARG A 718 5.95 36.33 -20.22
C ARG A 718 5.07 36.15 -18.97
N PRO A 719 4.51 37.21 -18.36
CA PRO A 719 3.70 37.10 -17.15
C PRO A 719 2.43 36.24 -17.33
N GLU A 720 1.91 36.13 -18.55
CA GLU A 720 0.82 35.22 -18.94
C GLU A 720 1.19 33.73 -18.81
N ASP A 721 2.48 33.43 -18.73
CA ASP A 721 2.98 32.08 -18.48
C ASP A 721 3.02 31.69 -17.00
N CYS A 722 2.85 32.65 -16.10
CA CYS A 722 2.78 32.36 -14.67
C CYS A 722 1.65 31.38 -14.34
N HIS A 723 1.94 30.45 -13.43
CA HIS A 723 1.02 29.39 -13.02
C HIS A 723 1.03 29.22 -11.50
N ARG A 724 -0.11 28.85 -10.92
CA ARG A 724 -0.23 28.57 -9.48
C ARG A 724 -0.06 27.08 -9.23
N PHE A 725 0.95 26.71 -8.45
CA PHE A 725 1.33 25.31 -8.22
C PHE A 725 0.85 24.76 -6.88
N TYR A 726 0.54 25.64 -5.92
CA TYR A 726 -0.05 25.26 -4.65
C TYR A 726 -1.15 26.26 -4.23
N TYR A 727 -2.00 25.84 -3.31
CA TYR A 727 -2.96 26.73 -2.66
C TYR A 727 -2.86 26.60 -1.14
N THR A 728 -3.21 27.69 -0.46
CA THR A 728 -3.35 27.70 0.99
C THR A 728 -4.72 27.18 1.36
N ASP A 729 -4.75 26.34 2.39
CA ASP A 729 -5.95 25.73 2.92
C ASP A 729 -5.98 25.90 4.44
N CYS A 730 -7.00 26.54 4.97
CA CYS A 730 -7.18 26.72 6.41
C CYS A 730 -7.85 25.49 7.09
N ARG A 731 -8.08 24.37 6.37
CA ARG A 731 -8.95 23.25 6.80
C ARG A 731 -8.22 22.07 7.45
N ARG A 732 -8.75 21.50 8.55
CA ARG A 732 -8.58 20.05 8.85
C ARG A 732 -9.77 19.36 9.52
N LYS A 733 -10.58 18.64 8.72
CA LYS A 733 -10.76 17.16 8.66
C LYS A 733 -12.03 16.89 7.85
N LYS A 734 -12.02 15.83 7.03
CA LYS A 734 -13.22 15.23 6.44
C LYS A 734 -14.01 14.53 7.57
N GLY A 735 -14.65 15.32 8.44
CA GLY A 735 -15.72 14.89 9.33
C GLY A 735 -17.04 15.25 8.67
N LYS A 736 -17.91 14.26 8.46
CA LYS A 736 -19.19 14.44 7.80
C LYS A 736 -20.10 15.36 8.64
N LYS A 737 -20.80 16.28 7.97
CA LYS A 737 -21.96 17.08 8.40
C LYS A 737 -21.73 18.34 9.27
N ASP A 738 -20.77 19.22 8.95
CA ASP A 738 -20.91 20.64 9.33
C ASP A 738 -20.48 21.55 8.17
N ASN A 739 -21.36 22.48 7.78
CA ASN A 739 -21.12 23.48 6.74
C ASN A 739 -20.23 24.65 7.22
N ILE A 740 -19.64 24.56 8.41
CA ILE A 740 -18.77 25.58 8.98
C ILE A 740 -17.39 24.94 9.24
N ARG A 741 -16.38 25.53 8.62
CA ARG A 741 -15.00 25.02 8.51
C ARG A 741 -14.10 25.85 9.39
N ASP A 742 -13.82 25.41 10.61
CA ASP A 742 -12.99 26.20 11.52
C ASP A 742 -11.49 25.88 11.36
N PRO A 743 -10.61 26.89 11.25
CA PRO A 743 -9.17 26.69 11.23
C PRO A 743 -8.64 26.25 12.59
N LYS A 744 -7.55 25.46 12.58
CA LYS A 744 -6.85 25.14 13.83
C LYS A 744 -6.18 26.41 14.34
N ILE A 745 -6.65 26.86 15.49
CA ILE A 745 -6.09 28.00 16.19
C ILE A 745 -4.84 27.55 16.95
N ILE A 746 -3.70 28.17 16.67
CA ILE A 746 -2.43 28.00 17.37
C ILE A 746 -2.11 29.27 18.15
N ARG A 747 -1.64 29.11 19.39
CA ARG A 747 -0.99 30.21 20.11
C ARG A 747 0.44 30.28 19.62
N THR A 748 0.83 31.44 19.11
CA THR A 748 2.17 31.68 18.61
C THR A 748 2.63 33.06 19.05
N LYS A 749 3.92 33.32 18.98
CA LYS A 749 4.48 34.63 19.27
C LYS A 749 4.78 35.35 17.96
N TYR A 750 4.45 36.64 17.86
CA TYR A 750 4.86 37.48 16.74
C TYR A 750 5.68 38.66 17.27
N ILE A 751 6.70 39.06 16.53
CA ILE A 751 7.54 40.21 16.85
C ILE A 751 7.14 41.34 15.90
N ASP A 752 6.78 42.51 16.45
CA ASP A 752 6.45 43.68 15.63
C ASP A 752 7.71 44.32 14.99
N ALA A 753 7.52 45.29 14.10
CA ALA A 753 8.62 46.02 13.45
C ALA A 753 9.52 46.79 14.45
N LYS A 754 9.13 46.88 15.73
CA LYS A 754 9.89 47.51 16.82
C LYS A 754 10.56 46.48 17.73
N GLY A 755 10.57 45.19 17.36
CA GLY A 755 11.22 44.13 18.12
C GLY A 755 10.44 43.66 19.35
N ARG A 756 9.17 44.07 19.52
CA ARG A 756 8.36 43.67 20.69
C ARG A 756 7.63 42.37 20.41
N GLU A 757 7.78 41.40 21.32
CA GLU A 757 7.18 40.07 21.22
C GLU A 757 5.76 40.07 21.82
N TYR A 758 4.78 39.60 21.06
CA TYR A 758 3.38 39.50 21.46
C TYR A 758 2.92 38.05 21.37
N GLU A 759 2.22 37.56 22.40
CA GLU A 759 1.49 36.30 22.31
C GLU A 759 0.19 36.53 21.52
N THR A 760 0.02 35.82 20.40
CA THR A 760 -1.13 35.95 19.52
C THR A 760 -1.75 34.59 19.20
N VAL A 761 -2.92 34.66 18.59
CA VAL A 761 -3.76 33.52 18.22
C VAL A 761 -3.81 33.50 16.69
N ALA A 762 -3.08 32.58 16.06
CA ALA A 762 -3.00 32.46 14.61
C ALA A 762 -3.75 31.22 14.11
N SER A 763 -4.20 31.25 12.86
CA SER A 763 -4.76 30.08 12.19
C SER A 763 -3.67 29.29 11.47
N GLU A 764 -3.64 27.97 11.65
CA GLU A 764 -2.73 27.08 10.92
C GLU A 764 -3.07 27.12 9.42
N LEU A 765 -2.13 27.59 8.61
CA LEU A 765 -2.20 27.52 7.14
C LEU A 765 -1.61 26.20 6.66
N ILE A 766 -2.38 25.45 5.89
CA ILE A 766 -1.92 24.19 5.29
C ILE A 766 -1.73 24.41 3.79
N TYR A 767 -0.50 24.29 3.32
CA TYR A 767 -0.21 24.32 1.89
C TYR A 767 -0.59 22.99 1.24
N ARG A 768 -1.24 23.06 0.08
CA ARG A 768 -1.59 21.87 -0.71
C ARG A 768 -1.16 22.04 -2.16
N PRO A 769 -0.52 21.01 -2.74
CA PRO A 769 -0.11 21.07 -4.14
C PRO A 769 -1.35 20.98 -5.05
N VAL A 770 -1.38 21.79 -6.10
CA VAL A 770 -2.35 21.69 -7.21
C VAL A 770 -2.05 20.40 -7.98
N HIS A 771 -0.79 20.20 -8.36
CA HIS A 771 -0.30 18.98 -9.01
C HIS A 771 0.18 18.01 -7.94
N THR A 772 -0.63 17.00 -7.62
CA THR A 772 -0.23 15.98 -6.64
C THR A 772 0.82 15.02 -7.22
N PRO A 773 1.59 14.30 -6.39
CA PRO A 773 2.51 13.26 -6.89
C PRO A 773 1.81 12.24 -7.80
N HIS A 774 0.54 11.92 -7.54
CA HIS A 774 -0.23 11.01 -8.39
C HIS A 774 -0.72 11.64 -9.70
N ALA A 775 -0.71 12.96 -9.83
CA ALA A 775 -1.08 13.68 -11.06
C ALA A 775 0.04 13.59 -12.11
N VAL A 776 1.27 13.27 -11.71
CA VAL A 776 2.40 13.01 -12.60
C VAL A 776 2.07 11.99 -13.69
N ARG A 777 1.29 10.95 -13.35
CA ARG A 777 0.79 9.97 -14.31
C ARG A 777 -0.06 10.62 -15.41
N ASN A 778 -0.94 11.54 -15.03
CA ASN A 778 -1.79 12.28 -15.95
C ASN A 778 -0.93 13.22 -16.80
N THR A 779 -0.01 13.94 -16.18
CA THR A 779 0.95 14.81 -16.85
C THR A 779 1.68 14.03 -17.94
N TYR A 780 2.24 12.87 -17.61
CA TYR A 780 2.94 12.04 -18.59
C TYR A 780 2.07 11.68 -19.80
N THR A 781 0.83 11.28 -19.56
CA THR A 781 -0.15 10.95 -20.60
C THR A 781 -0.46 12.17 -21.48
N VAL A 782 -0.84 13.30 -20.87
CA VAL A 782 -1.20 14.53 -21.60
C VAL A 782 -0.03 15.01 -22.47
N MET A 783 1.19 14.98 -21.93
CA MET A 783 2.39 15.45 -22.65
C MET A 783 2.78 14.55 -23.81
N ARG A 784 2.76 13.23 -23.60
CA ARG A 784 3.28 12.27 -24.60
C ARG A 784 2.24 11.79 -25.59
N ARG A 785 0.95 11.89 -25.29
CA ARG A 785 -0.13 11.55 -26.25
C ARG A 785 -0.06 12.38 -27.52
N PHE A 786 0.52 13.59 -27.46
CA PHE A 786 0.79 14.39 -28.65
C PHE A 786 1.80 13.73 -29.61
N TYR A 787 2.73 12.94 -29.10
CA TYR A 787 3.87 12.39 -29.85
C TYR A 787 3.86 10.87 -29.98
N VAL A 788 3.02 10.19 -29.21
CA VAL A 788 3.10 8.75 -28.98
C VAL A 788 1.70 8.14 -29.00
N ARG A 789 1.55 6.98 -29.64
CA ARG A 789 0.28 6.27 -29.74
C ARG A 789 -0.21 5.79 -28.37
N ASP A 790 -1.53 5.70 -28.23
CA ASP A 790 -2.21 5.27 -27.01
C ASP A 790 -1.70 3.89 -26.53
N GLY A 791 -1.41 2.95 -27.44
CA GLY A 791 -0.88 1.63 -27.11
C GLY A 791 0.49 1.67 -26.39
N ILE A 792 1.39 2.55 -26.80
CA ILE A 792 2.70 2.72 -26.14
C ILE A 792 2.50 3.35 -24.75
N LEU A 793 1.59 4.32 -24.61
CA LEU A 793 1.24 4.90 -23.31
C LEU A 793 0.63 3.86 -22.36
N MET A 794 -0.22 2.98 -22.89
CA MET A 794 -0.82 1.87 -22.16
C MET A 794 0.24 0.89 -21.68
N ALA A 795 1.16 0.48 -22.55
CA ALA A 795 2.28 -0.40 -22.18
C ALA A 795 3.18 0.25 -21.12
N GLN A 796 3.48 1.54 -21.27
CA GLN A 796 4.33 2.30 -20.37
C GLN A 796 3.70 2.62 -19.01
N GLN A 797 2.37 2.57 -18.89
CA GLN A 797 1.66 2.81 -17.62
C GLN A 797 0.95 1.59 -17.03
N GLY A 798 0.91 0.45 -17.72
CA GLY A 798 0.19 -0.75 -17.25
C GLY A 798 -1.32 -0.57 -17.32
N TRP A 799 -1.84 -0.33 -18.52
CA TRP A 799 -3.27 -0.28 -18.81
C TRP A 799 -3.69 -1.39 -19.77
N SER A 800 -4.78 -2.08 -19.43
CA SER A 800 -5.40 -3.10 -20.27
C SER A 800 -6.55 -2.57 -21.15
N SER A 801 -6.92 -1.30 -21.02
CA SER A 801 -8.04 -0.70 -21.75
C SER A 801 -7.72 0.72 -22.22
N SER A 802 -8.03 1.00 -23.49
CA SER A 802 -7.90 2.33 -24.12
C SER A 802 -8.73 3.41 -23.42
N GLN A 803 -9.85 3.05 -22.80
CA GLN A 803 -10.69 3.98 -22.01
C GLN A 803 -9.91 4.63 -20.85
N MET A 804 -8.86 3.97 -20.35
CA MET A 804 -8.01 4.54 -19.31
C MET A 804 -7.17 5.70 -19.86
N VAL A 805 -6.71 5.63 -21.11
CA VAL A 805 -5.97 6.71 -21.75
C VAL A 805 -6.82 7.98 -21.80
N ASP A 806 -8.07 7.86 -22.25
CA ASP A 806 -9.01 8.98 -22.30
C ASP A 806 -9.37 9.51 -20.91
N HIS A 807 -9.49 8.63 -19.90
CA HIS A 807 -9.75 9.06 -18.53
C HIS A 807 -8.65 9.99 -18.00
N TYR A 808 -7.39 9.71 -18.35
CA TYR A 808 -6.23 10.48 -17.90
C TYR A 808 -5.88 11.67 -18.81
N ALA A 809 -6.16 11.57 -20.10
CA ALA A 809 -5.96 12.66 -21.07
C ALA A 809 -6.94 13.83 -20.89
N LYS A 810 -8.11 13.59 -20.27
CA LYS A 810 -9.09 14.65 -19.90
C LYS A 810 -8.56 15.72 -18.94
N GLY A 811 -7.35 15.55 -18.38
CA GLY A 811 -6.67 16.57 -17.56
C GLY A 811 -5.97 17.66 -18.37
N GLU A 812 -6.01 17.59 -19.71
CA GLU A 812 -5.42 18.56 -20.62
C GLU A 812 -5.94 19.99 -20.41
N TYR A 813 -5.04 20.99 -20.44
CA TYR A 813 -5.43 22.40 -20.42
C TYR A 813 -5.95 22.83 -21.80
N GLU A 814 -6.89 23.77 -21.82
CA GLU A 814 -7.43 24.29 -23.09
C GLU A 814 -6.33 24.85 -24.00
N GLN A 815 -5.30 25.49 -23.44
CA GLN A 815 -4.15 25.98 -24.19
C GLN A 815 -3.37 24.84 -24.87
N ASP A 816 -3.11 23.74 -24.16
CA ASP A 816 -2.40 22.57 -24.71
C ASP A 816 -3.21 21.95 -25.87
N ARG A 817 -4.55 21.94 -25.75
CA ARG A 817 -5.46 21.49 -26.80
C ARG A 817 -5.41 22.40 -28.03
N LEU A 818 -5.41 23.72 -27.84
CA LEU A 818 -5.31 24.70 -28.94
C LEU A 818 -3.97 24.58 -29.68
N GLU A 819 -2.85 24.45 -28.96
CA GLU A 819 -1.54 24.20 -29.56
C GLU A 819 -1.50 22.89 -30.35
N ARG A 820 -2.19 21.84 -29.87
CA ARG A 820 -2.30 20.58 -30.63
C ARG A 820 -3.05 20.80 -31.94
N LEU A 821 -4.16 21.53 -31.91
CA LEU A 821 -4.94 21.85 -33.10
C LEU A 821 -4.12 22.71 -34.06
N GLU A 822 -3.36 23.69 -33.57
CA GLU A 822 -2.48 24.53 -34.38
C GLU A 822 -1.33 23.74 -35.00
N ALA A 823 -0.68 22.84 -34.25
CA ALA A 823 0.38 21.99 -34.78
C ALA A 823 -0.15 20.98 -35.80
N ALA A 824 -1.36 20.44 -35.59
CA ALA A 824 -2.04 19.61 -36.56
C ALA A 824 -2.39 20.42 -37.83
N ASP A 825 -2.91 21.63 -37.69
CA ASP A 825 -3.23 22.52 -38.81
C ASP A 825 -1.97 22.94 -39.57
N LYS A 826 -0.85 23.23 -38.87
CA LYS A 826 0.46 23.50 -39.47
C LYS A 826 1.01 22.28 -40.20
N ALA A 827 0.88 21.08 -39.66
CA ALA A 827 1.27 19.84 -40.34
C ALA A 827 0.43 19.62 -41.62
N ILE A 828 -0.89 19.83 -41.54
CA ILE A 828 -1.82 19.77 -42.67
C ILE A 828 -1.45 20.81 -43.74
N ARG A 829 -1.14 22.04 -43.34
CA ARG A 829 -0.78 23.16 -44.24
C ARG A 829 0.59 22.99 -44.87
N ASN A 830 1.55 22.44 -44.13
CA ASN A 830 2.93 22.27 -44.61
C ASN A 830 3.06 21.06 -45.56
N GLY A 831 2.15 20.07 -45.47
CA GLY A 831 2.07 18.92 -46.38
C GLY A 831 3.30 18.00 -46.33
N LEU A 832 3.13 16.75 -46.78
CA LEU A 832 4.27 15.86 -47.06
C LEU A 832 4.88 16.20 -48.41
N THR A 833 6.18 16.00 -48.56
CA THR A 833 6.80 16.16 -49.88
C THR A 833 6.26 15.07 -50.84
N PHE A 834 6.09 15.41 -52.12
CA PHE A 834 5.62 14.45 -53.14
C PHE A 834 6.50 13.18 -53.21
N ARG A 835 7.78 13.31 -52.84
CA ARG A 835 8.73 12.19 -52.74
C ARG A 835 8.36 11.21 -51.62
N GLU A 836 8.03 11.69 -50.42
CA GLU A 836 7.62 10.86 -49.28
C GLU A 836 6.29 10.14 -49.54
N LEU A 837 5.34 10.81 -50.19
CA LEU A 837 4.07 10.22 -50.63
C LEU A 837 4.27 9.14 -51.71
N LYS A 838 5.17 9.40 -52.67
CA LYS A 838 5.53 8.43 -53.71
C LYS A 838 6.23 7.21 -53.12
N GLU A 839 7.08 7.39 -52.11
CA GLU A 839 7.78 6.29 -51.43
C GLU A 839 6.82 5.42 -50.60
N GLN A 840 5.85 6.01 -49.90
CA GLN A 840 4.85 5.24 -49.14
C GLN A 840 3.86 4.48 -50.05
N THR A 841 3.40 5.09 -51.13
CA THR A 841 2.44 4.43 -52.05
C THR A 841 3.03 3.26 -52.84
N LYS A 842 4.37 3.19 -53.00
CA LYS A 842 5.04 2.02 -53.61
C LYS A 842 4.78 0.71 -52.86
N LEU A 843 4.52 0.76 -51.56
CA LEU A 843 4.29 -0.42 -50.73
C LEU A 843 2.93 -1.10 -51.04
N LEU A 844 1.94 -0.33 -51.49
CA LEU A 844 0.66 -0.87 -52.02
C LEU A 844 0.81 -1.41 -53.45
N ASN A 845 1.81 -0.94 -54.18
CA ASN A 845 2.06 -1.39 -55.54
C ASN A 845 2.91 -2.67 -55.58
N GLY A 846 3.57 -3.05 -54.48
CA GLY A 846 4.31 -4.31 -54.35
C GLY A 846 5.74 -4.28 -54.91
N ASP A 847 6.17 -3.15 -55.47
CA ASP A 847 7.40 -3.03 -56.27
C ASP A 847 8.71 -3.22 -55.47
N ASN A 848 8.66 -3.20 -54.13
CA ASN A 848 9.83 -3.25 -53.24
C ASN A 848 9.80 -4.40 -52.21
N ALA A 849 8.89 -5.38 -52.35
CA ALA A 849 8.83 -6.51 -51.43
C ALA A 849 10.12 -7.35 -51.54
N ILE A 850 10.77 -7.62 -50.40
CA ILE A 850 11.98 -8.45 -50.37
C ILE A 850 11.56 -9.91 -50.47
N LYS A 851 12.01 -10.59 -51.51
CA LYS A 851 11.67 -11.99 -51.81
C LYS A 851 12.93 -12.84 -51.84
N PRO A 852 13.36 -13.43 -50.72
CA PRO A 852 14.48 -14.37 -50.68
C PRO A 852 14.32 -15.50 -51.70
N SER A 853 13.08 -15.93 -51.97
CA SER A 853 12.79 -16.98 -52.93
C SER A 853 12.98 -16.59 -54.41
N ALA A 854 13.15 -15.31 -54.76
CA ALA A 854 13.29 -14.86 -56.15
C ALA A 854 14.61 -15.33 -56.80
N LYS A 855 14.60 -15.51 -58.13
CA LYS A 855 15.70 -16.12 -58.91
C LYS A 855 17.07 -15.41 -58.79
N HIS A 856 17.06 -14.10 -58.50
CA HIS A 856 18.24 -13.24 -58.35
C HIS A 856 18.22 -12.44 -57.04
N SER A 857 17.70 -13.05 -55.96
CA SER A 857 17.74 -12.42 -54.64
C SER A 857 19.15 -12.47 -54.06
N ALA A 858 19.49 -11.52 -53.17
CA ALA A 858 20.77 -11.55 -52.47
C ALA A 858 21.00 -12.88 -51.74
N MET A 859 19.93 -13.47 -51.20
CA MET A 859 19.95 -14.80 -50.57
C MET A 859 20.34 -15.91 -51.55
N ARG A 860 19.67 -16.02 -52.71
CA ARG A 860 19.98 -17.09 -53.69
C ARG A 860 21.34 -16.92 -54.33
N ASP A 861 21.71 -15.69 -54.67
CA ASP A 861 23.02 -15.41 -55.26
C ASP A 861 24.15 -15.72 -54.28
N ALA A 862 23.98 -15.39 -53.00
CA ALA A 862 24.93 -15.76 -51.95
C ALA A 862 25.05 -17.29 -51.80
N LEU A 863 23.93 -18.01 -51.73
CA LEU A 863 23.92 -19.48 -51.59
C LEU A 863 24.52 -20.20 -52.82
N ASN A 864 24.30 -19.66 -54.03
CA ASN A 864 24.88 -20.20 -55.26
C ASN A 864 26.41 -20.00 -55.32
N THR A 865 26.89 -18.85 -54.80
CA THR A 865 28.30 -18.47 -54.82
C THR A 865 29.11 -19.18 -53.73
N SER A 866 28.71 -19.09 -52.47
CA SER A 866 29.41 -19.71 -51.34
C SER A 866 28.49 -19.90 -50.14
N VAL A 867 28.41 -21.13 -49.63
CA VAL A 867 27.64 -21.48 -48.43
C VAL A 867 28.10 -20.70 -47.21
N GLU A 868 29.41 -20.67 -46.93
CA GLU A 868 29.96 -19.89 -45.80
C GLU A 868 29.81 -18.38 -46.02
N GLY A 869 29.89 -17.93 -47.28
CA GLY A 869 29.61 -16.55 -47.65
C GLY A 869 28.16 -16.15 -47.36
N ALA A 870 27.19 -17.03 -47.65
CA ALA A 870 25.78 -16.82 -47.36
C ALA A 870 25.50 -16.83 -45.85
N ILE A 871 26.07 -17.79 -45.11
CA ILE A 871 25.93 -17.85 -43.65
C ILE A 871 26.38 -16.53 -43.01
N LYS A 872 27.54 -16.02 -43.44
CA LYS A 872 28.09 -14.77 -42.91
C LYS A 872 27.30 -13.54 -43.34
N SER A 873 27.04 -13.36 -44.65
CA SER A 873 26.40 -12.15 -45.19
C SER A 873 24.93 -12.01 -44.82
N GLN A 874 24.21 -13.12 -44.65
CA GLN A 874 22.78 -13.13 -44.33
C GLN A 874 22.50 -13.40 -42.84
N HIS A 875 23.55 -13.56 -42.02
CA HIS A 875 23.47 -14.00 -40.62
C HIS A 875 22.56 -15.21 -40.44
N LEU A 876 22.81 -16.28 -41.21
CA LEU A 876 21.96 -17.46 -41.11
C LEU A 876 21.99 -18.02 -39.69
N ILE A 877 20.80 -18.24 -39.13
CA ILE A 877 20.60 -18.88 -37.84
C ILE A 877 19.71 -20.11 -38.00
N SER A 878 19.90 -21.10 -37.14
CA SER A 878 19.03 -22.27 -37.00
C SER A 878 18.80 -22.54 -35.52
N ILE A 879 17.67 -23.17 -35.20
CA ILE A 879 17.39 -23.67 -33.87
C ILE A 879 18.13 -25.01 -33.70
N LYS A 880 18.75 -25.25 -32.54
CA LYS A 880 19.44 -26.51 -32.21
C LYS A 880 18.64 -27.28 -31.17
N ILE A 881 18.33 -28.55 -31.43
CA ILE A 881 17.63 -29.45 -30.49
C ILE A 881 18.53 -30.67 -30.22
N PRO A 882 18.81 -31.02 -28.94
CA PRO A 882 19.69 -32.14 -28.61
C PRO A 882 19.12 -33.51 -29.05
N ASP A 883 17.83 -33.74 -28.87
CA ASP A 883 17.19 -35.06 -29.05
C ASP A 883 16.32 -35.10 -30.33
N LEU A 884 16.92 -35.39 -31.49
CA LEU A 884 16.22 -35.43 -32.79
C LEU A 884 16.69 -36.60 -33.70
N GLY A 885 16.65 -37.84 -33.22
CA GLY A 885 17.02 -39.02 -34.04
C GLY A 885 18.39 -38.86 -34.74
N GLU A 886 18.47 -39.11 -36.05
CA GLU A 886 19.69 -38.96 -36.87
C GLU A 886 20.22 -37.50 -36.99
N TYR A 887 19.37 -36.53 -36.63
CA TYR A 887 19.64 -35.09 -36.63
C TYR A 887 19.93 -34.53 -35.22
N GLY A 888 19.88 -35.37 -34.18
CA GLY A 888 20.14 -34.98 -32.78
C GLY A 888 21.54 -34.37 -32.61
N GLY A 889 21.61 -33.24 -31.92
CA GLY A 889 22.87 -32.55 -31.61
C GLY A 889 23.50 -31.77 -32.77
N LYS A 890 22.87 -31.74 -33.97
CA LYS A 890 23.30 -30.92 -35.12
C LYS A 890 22.29 -29.78 -35.35
N ASP A 891 22.75 -28.59 -35.69
CA ASP A 891 21.87 -27.50 -36.12
C ASP A 891 21.62 -27.53 -37.64
N GLY A 892 20.62 -26.79 -38.12
CA GLY A 892 20.29 -26.71 -39.55
C GLY A 892 21.45 -26.23 -40.43
N ILE A 893 22.42 -25.50 -39.88
CA ILE A 893 23.62 -25.06 -40.60
C ILE A 893 24.62 -26.22 -40.73
N GLU A 894 24.81 -27.03 -39.69
CA GLU A 894 25.62 -28.24 -39.73
C GLU A 894 25.06 -29.29 -40.70
N ILE A 895 23.73 -29.40 -40.77
CA ILE A 895 23.03 -30.26 -41.75
C ILE A 895 23.24 -29.71 -43.16
N PHE A 896 23.12 -28.40 -43.34
CA PHE A 896 23.36 -27.70 -44.60
C PHE A 896 24.80 -27.84 -45.12
N ARG A 897 25.80 -27.84 -44.22
CA ARG A 897 27.20 -28.06 -44.58
C ARG A 897 27.48 -29.48 -45.07
N LYS A 898 26.67 -30.46 -44.68
CA LYS A 898 26.85 -31.89 -45.00
C LYS A 898 26.01 -32.36 -46.20
N SER A 899 25.00 -31.59 -46.62
CA SER A 899 24.20 -31.93 -47.80
C SER A 899 25.03 -31.83 -49.08
N GLN A 900 25.32 -32.97 -49.73
CA GLN A 900 26.20 -33.04 -50.89
C GLN A 900 25.53 -32.61 -52.23
N ASN A 901 24.19 -32.49 -52.28
CA ASN A 901 23.46 -32.05 -53.47
C ASN A 901 22.82 -30.67 -53.26
N LYS A 902 23.25 -29.67 -54.04
CA LYS A 902 22.64 -28.33 -54.05
C LYS A 902 21.19 -28.31 -54.54
N ALA A 903 20.73 -29.36 -55.23
CA ALA A 903 19.38 -29.47 -55.78
C ALA A 903 18.28 -29.69 -54.72
N ASP A 904 18.65 -30.10 -53.51
CA ASP A 904 17.70 -30.41 -52.43
C ASP A 904 17.43 -29.21 -51.50
N ILE A 905 18.02 -28.04 -51.76
CA ILE A 905 17.84 -26.84 -50.92
C ILE A 905 16.74 -25.96 -51.51
N ALA A 906 15.69 -25.72 -50.71
CA ALA A 906 14.62 -24.80 -51.10
C ALA A 906 14.70 -23.50 -50.30
N VAL A 907 14.72 -22.37 -51.01
CA VAL A 907 14.64 -21.02 -50.42
C VAL A 907 13.20 -20.52 -50.54
N PHE A 908 12.54 -20.37 -49.40
CA PHE A 908 11.22 -19.75 -49.25
C PHE A 908 11.35 -18.32 -48.74
N ASP A 909 10.27 -17.54 -48.76
CA ASP A 909 10.33 -16.15 -48.26
C ASP A 909 10.40 -16.07 -46.72
N ASP A 910 10.06 -17.15 -46.02
CA ASP A 910 10.12 -17.28 -44.56
C ASP A 910 11.24 -18.17 -44.03
N CYS A 911 11.88 -19.01 -44.86
CA CYS A 911 13.03 -19.82 -44.44
C CYS A 911 13.85 -20.39 -45.61
N VAL A 912 15.05 -20.89 -45.29
CA VAL A 912 15.80 -21.83 -46.14
C VAL A 912 15.64 -23.24 -45.57
N CYS A 913 15.13 -24.15 -46.38
CA CYS A 913 14.94 -25.54 -46.03
C CYS A 913 16.03 -26.42 -46.67
N PRO A 914 16.87 -27.12 -45.87
CA PRO A 914 17.94 -27.96 -46.40
C PRO A 914 17.46 -29.28 -47.01
N VAL A 915 16.18 -29.64 -46.86
CA VAL A 915 15.55 -30.88 -47.34
C VAL A 915 14.41 -30.62 -48.34
N GLY A 916 14.47 -29.48 -49.03
CA GLY A 916 13.61 -29.20 -50.18
C GLY A 916 12.15 -28.91 -49.85
N GLY A 917 11.81 -28.77 -48.56
CA GLY A 917 10.44 -28.61 -48.09
C GLY A 917 9.65 -29.91 -47.92
N MET A 918 10.31 -31.08 -48.04
CA MET A 918 9.77 -32.38 -47.65
C MET A 918 10.15 -32.65 -46.20
N CYS A 919 9.21 -32.49 -45.26
CA CYS A 919 9.50 -32.61 -43.84
C CYS A 919 9.74 -34.09 -43.45
N PRO A 920 10.92 -34.46 -42.90
CA PRO A 920 11.15 -35.81 -42.39
C PRO A 920 10.20 -36.16 -41.25
N ILE A 921 9.93 -37.45 -41.04
CA ILE A 921 9.00 -37.93 -40.00
C ILE A 921 9.48 -37.47 -38.60
N GLU A 922 10.79 -37.47 -38.37
CA GLU A 922 11.42 -37.01 -37.13
C GLU A 922 11.13 -35.53 -36.87
N VAL A 923 11.11 -34.71 -37.92
CA VAL A 923 10.78 -33.29 -37.85
C VAL A 923 9.27 -33.10 -37.65
N LEU A 924 8.44 -33.83 -38.40
CA LEU A 924 6.97 -33.78 -38.28
C LEU A 924 6.46 -34.16 -36.89
N ASN A 925 7.14 -35.07 -36.20
CA ASN A 925 6.83 -35.43 -34.83
C ASN A 925 6.95 -34.24 -33.85
N ILE A 926 7.82 -33.27 -34.16
CA ILE A 926 8.03 -32.04 -33.39
C ILE A 926 7.11 -30.93 -33.87
N ILE A 927 7.16 -30.62 -35.17
CA ILE A 927 6.45 -29.45 -35.71
C ILE A 927 4.95 -29.70 -35.91
N LYS A 928 4.50 -30.96 -35.78
CA LYS A 928 3.11 -31.47 -35.85
C LYS A 928 2.40 -31.30 -37.19
N GLU A 929 2.81 -30.33 -38.00
CA GLU A 929 2.23 -30.02 -39.30
C GLU A 929 3.36 -29.62 -40.27
N GLU A 930 3.21 -30.00 -41.53
CA GLU A 930 4.16 -29.60 -42.57
C GLU A 930 4.26 -28.06 -42.65
N ARG A 931 5.41 -27.54 -43.10
CA ARG A 931 5.63 -26.09 -43.36
C ARG A 931 5.53 -25.16 -42.14
N ARG A 932 5.56 -25.72 -40.92
CA ARG A 932 5.76 -24.99 -39.65
C ARG A 932 7.23 -24.62 -39.43
N CYS A 933 7.80 -23.92 -40.41
CA CYS A 933 9.24 -23.77 -40.51
C CYS A 933 9.87 -23.01 -39.35
N ALA A 934 9.19 -22.06 -38.71
CA ALA A 934 9.80 -21.27 -37.63
C ALA A 934 10.13 -22.09 -36.37
N ILE A 935 9.40 -23.19 -36.13
CA ILE A 935 9.69 -24.16 -35.05
C ILE A 935 10.45 -25.39 -35.55
N CYS A 936 10.84 -25.40 -36.83
CA CYS A 936 11.56 -26.51 -37.43
C CYS A 936 13.04 -26.48 -37.03
N PRO A 937 13.59 -27.56 -36.43
CA PRO A 937 14.98 -27.60 -35.97
C PRO A 937 16.01 -27.61 -37.10
N ILE A 938 15.59 -27.88 -38.33
CA ILE A 938 16.49 -27.96 -39.48
C ILE A 938 16.33 -26.76 -40.43
N ALA A 939 15.38 -25.85 -40.19
CA ALA A 939 15.19 -24.67 -41.02
C ALA A 939 16.19 -23.58 -40.64
N MET A 940 16.70 -22.86 -41.65
CA MET A 940 17.59 -21.73 -41.45
C MET A 940 16.90 -20.41 -41.83
N PHE A 941 17.29 -19.33 -41.16
CA PHE A 941 16.71 -18.01 -41.34
C PHE A 941 17.81 -16.97 -41.47
N GLY A 942 17.63 -16.01 -42.39
CA GLY A 942 18.56 -14.91 -42.60
C GLY A 942 17.84 -13.57 -42.66
N LEU A 943 18.61 -12.48 -42.71
CA LEU A 943 18.09 -11.11 -42.67
C LEU A 943 16.97 -10.86 -43.67
N ASP A 944 17.11 -11.32 -44.92
CA ASP A 944 16.11 -11.09 -45.96
C ASP A 944 14.77 -11.81 -45.71
N HIS A 945 14.71 -12.78 -44.80
CA HIS A 945 13.48 -13.47 -44.41
C HIS A 945 12.66 -12.71 -43.36
N ILE A 946 13.20 -11.66 -42.73
CA ILE A 946 12.49 -10.89 -41.68
C ILE A 946 11.11 -10.41 -42.15
N PRO A 947 10.94 -9.80 -43.34
CA PRO A 947 9.63 -9.34 -43.78
C PRO A 947 8.62 -10.48 -43.99
N GLY A 948 9.05 -11.61 -44.57
CA GLY A 948 8.22 -12.80 -44.75
C GLY A 948 7.80 -13.44 -43.42
N LEU A 949 8.74 -13.53 -42.46
CA LEU A 949 8.47 -14.00 -41.09
C LEU A 949 7.48 -13.08 -40.36
N LYS A 950 7.57 -11.75 -40.54
CA LYS A 950 6.60 -10.80 -39.97
C LYS A 950 5.21 -10.97 -40.57
N ALA A 951 5.11 -11.17 -41.88
CA ALA A 951 3.84 -11.45 -42.55
C ALA A 951 3.23 -12.77 -42.07
N LYS A 952 4.05 -13.83 -41.94
CA LYS A 952 3.63 -15.14 -41.42
C LYS A 952 3.11 -15.05 -39.98
N ALA A 953 3.85 -14.38 -39.08
CA ALA A 953 3.45 -14.20 -37.69
C ALA A 953 2.10 -13.46 -37.57
N ARG A 954 1.92 -12.35 -38.31
CA ARG A 954 0.64 -11.60 -38.33
C ARG A 954 -0.53 -12.43 -38.86
N SER A 955 -0.28 -13.27 -39.87
CA SER A 955 -1.30 -14.18 -40.40
C SER A 955 -1.73 -15.21 -39.36
N LEU A 956 -0.76 -15.87 -38.71
CA LEU A 956 -1.01 -16.85 -37.64
C LEU A 956 -1.71 -16.22 -36.42
N GLU A 957 -1.36 -14.99 -36.04
CA GLU A 957 -2.04 -14.26 -34.96
C GLU A 957 -3.52 -14.04 -35.28
N PHE A 958 -3.83 -13.68 -36.52
CA PHE A 958 -5.21 -13.49 -36.97
C PHE A 958 -5.98 -14.82 -36.96
N GLU A 959 -5.39 -15.89 -37.49
CA GLU A 959 -6.01 -17.21 -37.46
C GLU A 959 -6.22 -17.73 -36.03
N SER A 960 -5.25 -17.53 -35.14
CA SER A 960 -5.35 -17.89 -33.73
C SER A 960 -6.55 -17.21 -33.06
N LYS A 961 -6.82 -15.93 -33.37
CA LYS A 961 -8.00 -15.21 -32.87
C LYS A 961 -9.30 -15.84 -33.37
N SER A 962 -9.34 -16.31 -34.61
CA SER A 962 -10.50 -17.03 -35.17
C SER A 962 -10.70 -18.40 -34.52
N LYS A 963 -9.63 -19.22 -34.45
CA LYS A 963 -9.61 -20.55 -33.81
C LYS A 963 -10.00 -20.48 -32.33
N GLN A 964 -9.58 -19.43 -31.61
CA GLN A 964 -9.98 -19.21 -30.21
C GLN A 964 -11.49 -18.92 -30.06
N ARG A 965 -12.13 -18.24 -31.02
CA ARG A 965 -13.60 -18.06 -31.03
C ARG A 965 -14.30 -19.39 -31.31
N VAL A 966 -13.79 -20.17 -32.26
CA VAL A 966 -14.31 -21.50 -32.57
C VAL A 966 -14.19 -22.42 -31.36
N LEU A 967 -13.06 -22.43 -30.65
CA LEU A 967 -12.86 -23.20 -29.42
C LEU A 967 -13.88 -22.83 -28.33
N LYS A 968 -14.11 -21.54 -28.08
CA LYS A 968 -15.13 -21.08 -27.13
C LYS A 968 -16.53 -21.54 -27.53
N ASN A 969 -16.88 -21.43 -28.81
CA ASN A 969 -18.18 -21.86 -29.31
C ASN A 969 -18.35 -23.38 -29.23
N ALA A 970 -17.28 -24.14 -29.48
CA ALA A 970 -17.22 -25.58 -29.34
C ALA A 970 -17.43 -26.00 -27.87
N MET A 971 -16.75 -25.37 -26.92
CA MET A 971 -16.94 -25.61 -25.47
C MET A 971 -18.38 -25.32 -25.04
N HIS A 972 -18.98 -24.23 -25.52
CA HIS A 972 -20.38 -23.90 -25.23
C HIS A 972 -21.39 -24.88 -25.82
N ARG A 973 -21.03 -25.61 -26.89
CA ARG A 973 -21.89 -26.59 -27.56
C ARG A 973 -21.65 -28.03 -27.10
N ASN A 974 -20.80 -28.25 -26.09
CA ASN A 974 -20.45 -29.57 -25.55
C ASN A 974 -20.05 -30.58 -26.66
N VAL A 975 -19.28 -30.14 -27.66
CA VAL A 975 -18.71 -31.07 -28.63
C VAL A 975 -17.70 -32.01 -27.96
N SER A 976 -17.40 -33.14 -28.60
CA SER A 976 -16.56 -34.19 -28.02
C SER A 976 -15.19 -33.67 -27.56
N SER A 977 -14.67 -34.25 -26.46
CA SER A 977 -13.37 -33.91 -25.88
C SER A 977 -12.25 -33.98 -26.91
N GLN A 978 -12.26 -35.00 -27.77
CA GLN A 978 -11.31 -35.15 -28.88
C GLN A 978 -11.33 -33.96 -29.86
N THR A 979 -12.50 -33.39 -30.14
CA THR A 979 -12.63 -32.22 -31.04
C THR A 979 -12.10 -30.96 -30.36
N LEU A 980 -12.32 -30.81 -29.05
CA LEU A 980 -11.80 -29.68 -28.27
C LEU A 980 -10.28 -29.74 -28.20
N GLU A 981 -9.71 -30.90 -27.89
CA GLU A 981 -8.26 -31.16 -27.86
C GLU A 981 -7.63 -30.87 -29.23
N ASN A 982 -8.21 -31.37 -30.32
CA ASN A 982 -7.68 -31.11 -31.66
C ASN A 982 -7.65 -29.62 -32.04
N ILE A 983 -8.63 -28.83 -31.59
CA ILE A 983 -8.67 -27.37 -31.84
C ILE A 983 -7.65 -26.65 -30.95
N ASP A 984 -7.53 -27.05 -29.68
CA ASP A 984 -6.60 -26.47 -28.72
C ASP A 984 -5.13 -26.77 -29.07
N ASP A 985 -4.83 -27.98 -29.53
CA ASP A 985 -3.51 -28.38 -30.01
C ASP A 985 -3.07 -27.55 -31.21
N ARG A 986 -3.96 -27.34 -32.19
CA ARG A 986 -3.69 -26.48 -33.35
C ARG A 986 -3.47 -25.03 -32.96
N LEU A 987 -4.27 -24.51 -32.01
CA LEU A 987 -4.11 -23.16 -31.49
C LEU A 987 -2.78 -22.99 -30.73
N THR A 988 -2.37 -24.02 -29.99
CA THR A 988 -1.09 -24.06 -29.27
C THR A 988 0.08 -24.07 -30.25
N ASN A 989 0.00 -24.88 -31.30
CA ASN A 989 1.02 -24.92 -32.36
C ASN A 989 1.15 -23.58 -33.10
N ASP A 990 0.04 -22.91 -33.44
CA ASP A 990 0.08 -21.57 -34.05
C ASP A 990 0.80 -20.55 -33.13
N ARG A 991 0.50 -20.57 -31.83
CA ARG A 991 1.12 -19.68 -30.83
C ARG A 991 2.60 -19.95 -30.62
N LEU A 992 3.00 -21.22 -30.64
CA LEU A 992 4.40 -21.60 -30.60
C LEU A 992 5.15 -21.09 -31.83
N GLU A 993 4.56 -21.24 -33.02
CA GLU A 993 5.19 -20.75 -34.26
C GLU A 993 5.28 -19.23 -34.31
N ILE A 994 4.27 -18.50 -33.85
CA ILE A 994 4.33 -17.03 -33.70
C ILE A 994 5.49 -16.65 -32.78
N SER A 995 5.60 -17.29 -31.62
CA SER A 995 6.65 -17.01 -30.64
C SER A 995 8.04 -17.26 -31.22
N ALA A 996 8.20 -18.35 -31.98
CA ALA A 996 9.44 -18.68 -32.67
C ALA A 996 9.77 -17.65 -33.77
N CYS A 997 8.78 -17.22 -34.57
CA CYS A 997 8.97 -16.17 -35.58
C CYS A 997 9.48 -14.87 -34.93
N VAL A 998 8.85 -14.42 -33.84
CA VAL A 998 9.24 -13.21 -33.11
C VAL A 998 10.66 -13.34 -32.55
N PHE A 999 11.00 -14.50 -32.00
CA PHE A 999 12.35 -14.78 -31.50
C PHE A 999 13.40 -14.68 -32.63
N ILE A 1000 13.18 -15.38 -33.74
CA ILE A 1000 14.06 -15.38 -34.93
C ILE A 1000 14.25 -13.95 -35.46
N ILE A 1001 13.15 -13.20 -35.63
CA ILE A 1001 13.18 -11.80 -36.09
C ILE A 1001 14.05 -10.95 -35.17
N ASN A 1002 13.84 -11.03 -33.85
CA ASN A 1002 14.58 -10.23 -32.88
C ASN A 1002 16.07 -10.55 -32.89
N THR A 1003 16.44 -11.84 -32.98
CA THR A 1003 17.83 -12.28 -33.07
C THR A 1003 18.50 -11.75 -34.34
N LEU A 1004 17.84 -11.86 -35.49
CA LEU A 1004 18.35 -11.35 -36.77
C LEU A 1004 18.48 -9.82 -36.77
N GLU A 1005 17.50 -9.09 -36.23
CA GLU A 1005 17.57 -7.63 -36.09
C GLU A 1005 18.68 -7.17 -35.14
N GLN A 1006 19.02 -7.95 -34.10
CA GLN A 1006 20.13 -7.66 -33.21
C GLN A 1006 21.49 -7.85 -33.92
N HIS A 1007 21.64 -8.91 -34.71
CA HIS A 1007 22.85 -9.13 -35.51
C HIS A 1007 23.04 -7.99 -36.53
N ALA A 1008 21.99 -7.59 -37.25
CA ALA A 1008 22.05 -6.47 -38.19
C ALA A 1008 22.53 -5.16 -37.55
N LYS A 1009 22.02 -4.84 -36.35
CA LYS A 1009 22.38 -3.61 -35.60
C LYS A 1009 23.83 -3.62 -35.13
N LYS A 1010 24.33 -4.77 -34.67
CA LYS A 1010 25.71 -4.92 -34.17
C LYS A 1010 26.72 -4.64 -35.29
N ASP A 1011 26.46 -5.15 -36.48
CA ASP A 1011 27.37 -5.02 -37.60
C ASP A 1011 27.26 -3.64 -38.28
N GLN A 1012 26.09 -2.99 -38.21
CA GLN A 1012 25.93 -1.58 -38.64
C GLN A 1012 26.78 -0.63 -37.77
N ALA A 1013 26.91 -0.93 -36.48
CA ALA A 1013 27.74 -0.15 -35.56
C ALA A 1013 29.25 -0.36 -35.81
N GLN A 1014 29.64 -1.45 -36.48
CA GLN A 1014 31.04 -1.78 -36.79
C GLN A 1014 31.48 -1.37 -38.21
N GLY A 1015 30.55 -0.92 -39.07
CA GLY A 1015 30.86 -0.38 -40.39
C GLY A 1015 31.24 -1.41 -41.46
N GLU A 1016 30.91 -2.69 -41.28
CA GLU A 1016 31.40 -3.81 -42.12
C GLU A 1016 30.67 -4.04 -43.47
N TYR A 1017 29.67 -3.22 -43.84
CA TYR A 1017 28.84 -3.49 -45.03
C TYR A 1017 29.44 -2.94 -46.34
N VAL A 1018 29.65 -3.81 -47.32
CA VAL A 1018 30.18 -3.49 -48.66
C VAL A 1018 29.42 -4.26 -49.75
N CYS A 1019 28.54 -3.57 -50.49
CA CYS A 1019 27.97 -3.84 -51.83
C CYS A 1019 27.36 -5.22 -52.17
N ARG A 1020 27.58 -6.27 -51.39
CA ARG A 1020 26.98 -7.62 -51.49
C ARG A 1020 25.94 -7.88 -50.38
N ASP A 1021 25.42 -6.81 -49.80
CA ASP A 1021 24.59 -6.84 -48.60
C ASP A 1021 23.16 -7.38 -48.84
N PRO A 1022 22.52 -7.94 -47.80
CA PRO A 1022 21.11 -8.34 -47.81
C PRO A 1022 20.17 -7.28 -48.41
N ASP A 1023 19.19 -7.74 -49.19
CA ASP A 1023 18.21 -6.87 -49.85
C ASP A 1023 17.41 -6.03 -48.85
N LEU A 1024 17.23 -6.52 -47.61
CA LEU A 1024 16.63 -5.78 -46.51
C LEU A 1024 17.42 -4.54 -46.10
N LEU A 1025 18.74 -4.63 -46.07
CA LEU A 1025 19.60 -3.50 -45.69
C LEU A 1025 19.68 -2.46 -46.82
N ARG A 1026 19.55 -2.89 -48.07
CA ARG A 1026 19.51 -2.01 -49.25
C ARG A 1026 18.21 -1.21 -49.36
N ASN A 1027 17.08 -1.82 -48.97
CA ASN A 1027 15.73 -1.27 -49.20
C ASN A 1027 15.02 -0.80 -47.92
N ALA A 1028 15.75 -0.47 -46.86
CA ALA A 1028 15.23 -0.31 -45.50
C ALA A 1028 14.14 0.77 -45.33
N PHE A 1029 12.88 0.43 -45.63
CA PHE A 1029 11.70 1.20 -45.25
C PHE A 1029 11.10 0.60 -43.96
N LYS A 1030 11.16 1.36 -42.85
CA LYS A 1030 10.38 1.05 -41.65
C LYS A 1030 9.01 1.72 -41.74
N ILE A 1031 7.97 0.96 -42.07
CA ILE A 1031 6.59 1.39 -41.79
C ILE A 1031 6.18 0.81 -40.44
N SER A 1032 5.68 1.67 -39.56
CA SER A 1032 5.02 1.31 -38.30
C SER A 1032 3.50 1.37 -38.50
N LEU A 1033 2.87 0.27 -38.92
CA LEU A 1033 1.40 0.17 -38.95
C LEU A 1033 0.88 -0.35 -37.60
N ASP A 1034 -0.15 0.30 -37.04
CA ASP A 1034 -0.86 -0.16 -35.84
C ASP A 1034 -1.78 -1.33 -36.21
N CYS A 1035 -1.58 -2.50 -35.61
CA CYS A 1035 -2.41 -3.66 -35.89
C CYS A 1035 -3.69 -3.72 -35.04
N GLU A 1036 -3.85 -2.81 -34.08
CA GLU A 1036 -5.03 -2.71 -33.21
C GLU A 1036 -6.15 -1.84 -33.82
N ASP A 1037 -5.82 -0.92 -34.72
CA ASP A 1037 -6.81 -0.17 -35.50
C ASP A 1037 -7.33 -1.04 -36.65
N GLU A 1038 -8.66 -1.15 -36.77
CA GLU A 1038 -9.28 -2.02 -37.77
C GLU A 1038 -8.90 -1.68 -39.21
N ILE A 1039 -8.74 -0.40 -39.53
CA ILE A 1039 -8.38 0.07 -40.87
C ILE A 1039 -6.90 -0.15 -41.12
N GLN A 1040 -6.03 0.21 -40.17
CA GLN A 1040 -4.59 -0.04 -40.30
C GLN A 1040 -4.25 -1.54 -40.33
N SER A 1041 -4.99 -2.36 -39.59
CA SER A 1041 -4.90 -3.82 -39.63
C SER A 1041 -5.28 -4.36 -41.01
N PHE A 1042 -6.38 -3.86 -41.60
CA PHE A 1042 -6.77 -4.22 -42.98
C PHE A 1042 -5.71 -3.78 -44.01
N LEU A 1043 -5.19 -2.56 -43.90
CA LEU A 1043 -4.16 -2.02 -44.79
C LEU A 1043 -2.84 -2.80 -44.69
N SER A 1044 -2.39 -3.13 -43.48
CA SER A 1044 -1.20 -3.96 -43.26
C SER A 1044 -1.35 -5.33 -43.90
N ARG A 1045 -2.53 -5.95 -43.77
CA ARG A 1045 -2.81 -7.26 -44.37
C ARG A 1045 -2.91 -7.19 -45.88
N LEU A 1046 -3.39 -6.08 -46.44
CA LEU A 1046 -3.42 -5.88 -47.90
C LEU A 1046 -2.00 -5.78 -48.45
N VAL A 1047 -1.12 -5.05 -47.75
CA VAL A 1047 0.32 -4.98 -48.09
C VAL A 1047 0.97 -6.36 -47.99
N ASP A 1048 0.73 -7.09 -46.89
CA ASP A 1048 1.28 -8.44 -46.69
C ASP A 1048 0.74 -9.45 -47.71
N ALA A 1049 -0.55 -9.44 -48.01
CA ALA A 1049 -1.17 -10.36 -48.96
C ALA A 1049 -0.66 -10.14 -50.40
N LYS A 1050 -0.36 -8.88 -50.74
CA LYS A 1050 0.26 -8.55 -52.03
C LYS A 1050 1.74 -8.94 -52.08
N ALA A 1051 2.48 -8.70 -51.00
CA ALA A 1051 3.91 -8.97 -50.92
C ALA A 1051 4.21 -10.48 -50.80
N TYR A 1052 3.46 -11.18 -49.93
CA TYR A 1052 3.63 -12.58 -49.53
C TYR A 1052 2.28 -13.33 -49.60
N PRO A 1053 1.74 -13.57 -50.81
CA PRO A 1053 0.41 -14.15 -51.00
C PRO A 1053 0.24 -15.51 -50.31
N GLN A 1054 1.32 -16.29 -50.16
CA GLN A 1054 1.33 -17.58 -49.49
C GLN A 1054 0.92 -17.54 -48.00
N PHE A 1055 0.97 -16.37 -47.35
CA PHE A 1055 0.53 -16.20 -45.95
C PHE A 1055 -0.85 -15.59 -45.84
N THR A 1056 -1.62 -15.55 -46.93
CA THR A 1056 -2.96 -14.97 -46.96
C THR A 1056 -4.01 -16.00 -46.57
N SER A 1057 -4.86 -15.69 -45.58
CA SER A 1057 -5.97 -16.57 -45.21
C SER A 1057 -7.17 -16.44 -46.14
N GLY A 1058 -7.93 -17.53 -46.32
CA GLY A 1058 -9.11 -17.57 -47.20
C GLY A 1058 -10.19 -16.54 -46.84
N ASP A 1059 -10.44 -16.32 -45.55
CA ASP A 1059 -11.38 -15.30 -45.06
C ASP A 1059 -10.98 -13.87 -45.46
N PHE A 1060 -9.67 -13.61 -45.61
CA PHE A 1060 -9.20 -12.30 -46.05
C PHE A 1060 -9.52 -12.05 -47.51
N LEU A 1061 -9.30 -13.05 -48.37
CA LEU A 1061 -9.57 -12.96 -49.79
C LEU A 1061 -11.04 -12.64 -50.06
N ALA A 1062 -11.96 -13.30 -49.34
CA ALA A 1062 -13.39 -12.99 -49.42
C ALA A 1062 -13.69 -11.53 -49.03
N LYS A 1063 -13.01 -10.99 -48.02
CA LYS A 1063 -13.18 -9.58 -47.60
C LYS A 1063 -12.62 -8.60 -48.63
N VAL A 1064 -11.48 -8.92 -49.22
CA VAL A 1064 -10.88 -8.12 -50.30
C VAL A 1064 -11.77 -8.15 -51.54
N GLU A 1065 -12.37 -9.29 -51.86
CA GLU A 1065 -13.33 -9.42 -52.97
C GLU A 1065 -14.57 -8.53 -52.77
N ILE A 1066 -15.17 -8.55 -51.57
CA ILE A 1066 -16.30 -7.65 -51.26
C ILE A 1066 -15.85 -6.18 -51.33
N ALA A 1067 -14.64 -5.86 -50.88
CA ALA A 1067 -14.07 -4.51 -51.00
C ALA A 1067 -13.91 -4.11 -52.48
N ALA A 1068 -13.33 -4.97 -53.30
CA ALA A 1068 -13.10 -4.77 -54.72
C ALA A 1068 -14.43 -4.52 -55.45
N ARG A 1069 -15.47 -5.34 -55.19
CA ARG A 1069 -16.82 -5.13 -55.75
C ARG A 1069 -17.38 -3.74 -55.41
N ARG A 1070 -17.18 -3.27 -54.17
CA ARG A 1070 -17.60 -1.92 -53.74
C ARG A 1070 -16.83 -0.81 -54.44
N PHE A 1071 -15.51 -0.95 -54.63
CA PHE A 1071 -14.71 0.03 -55.38
C PHE A 1071 -15.10 0.09 -56.86
N VAL A 1072 -15.37 -1.06 -57.48
CA VAL A 1072 -15.76 -1.18 -58.90
C VAL A 1072 -17.13 -0.55 -59.20
N HIS A 1073 -18.08 -0.60 -58.25
CA HIS A 1073 -19.40 0.06 -58.41
C HIS A 1073 -19.34 1.61 -58.42
N GLY A 1074 -18.16 2.22 -58.22
CA GLY A 1074 -17.93 3.68 -58.22
C GLY A 1074 -17.55 4.33 -59.56
N ARG A 1075 -17.65 3.62 -60.70
CA ARG A 1075 -17.27 4.04 -62.08
C ARG A 1075 -15.76 3.98 -62.39
N VAL A 1076 -15.25 2.81 -62.81
CA VAL A 1076 -14.36 2.57 -63.98
C VAL A 1076 -14.43 1.07 -64.29
N GLN A 1077 -14.81 0.69 -65.52
CA GLN A 1077 -14.54 -0.65 -66.06
C GLN A 1077 -13.11 -0.64 -66.61
N PHE A 1078 -12.20 -1.38 -65.97
CA PHE A 1078 -10.92 -1.72 -66.57
C PHE A 1078 -11.12 -2.96 -67.45
N GLY A 1079 -10.55 -2.93 -68.65
CA GLY A 1079 -10.65 -4.01 -69.63
C GLY A 1079 -10.17 -5.36 -69.07
N GLU A 1080 -10.63 -6.42 -69.71
CA GLU A 1080 -10.62 -7.85 -69.34
C GLU A 1080 -9.24 -8.52 -69.10
N ASP A 1081 -8.27 -7.82 -68.53
CA ASP A 1081 -7.08 -8.46 -67.99
C ASP A 1081 -7.29 -8.80 -66.52
N ARG A 1082 -6.98 -10.06 -66.16
CA ARG A 1082 -7.20 -10.68 -64.85
C ARG A 1082 -6.40 -9.98 -63.73
N PHE A 1083 -6.85 -8.84 -63.24
CA PHE A 1083 -6.30 -8.24 -62.02
C PHE A 1083 -6.85 -8.95 -60.79
N SER A 1084 -5.97 -9.30 -59.85
CA SER A 1084 -6.40 -9.86 -58.57
C SER A 1084 -7.23 -8.82 -57.80
N GLU A 1085 -8.18 -9.27 -56.99
CA GLU A 1085 -9.00 -8.39 -56.15
C GLU A 1085 -8.14 -7.53 -55.21
N ILE A 1086 -6.99 -8.08 -54.80
CA ILE A 1086 -5.95 -7.40 -54.01
C ILE A 1086 -5.38 -6.20 -54.79
N ASP A 1087 -5.05 -6.37 -56.06
CA ASP A 1087 -4.48 -5.31 -56.89
C ASP A 1087 -5.46 -4.17 -57.15
N VAL A 1088 -6.73 -4.52 -57.38
CA VAL A 1088 -7.80 -3.53 -57.56
C VAL A 1088 -7.91 -2.65 -56.32
N VAL A 1089 -8.01 -3.24 -55.13
CA VAL A 1089 -8.14 -2.50 -53.88
C VAL A 1089 -6.90 -1.66 -53.59
N ALA A 1090 -5.71 -2.24 -53.71
CA ALA A 1090 -4.45 -1.55 -53.44
C ALA A 1090 -4.22 -0.36 -54.39
N GLY A 1091 -4.54 -0.52 -55.68
CA GLY A 1091 -4.44 0.53 -56.68
C GLY A 1091 -5.37 1.72 -56.41
N HIS A 1092 -6.62 1.46 -56.01
CA HIS A 1092 -7.57 2.51 -55.63
C HIS A 1092 -7.10 3.30 -54.40
N ILE A 1093 -6.61 2.60 -53.37
CA ILE A 1093 -6.09 3.24 -52.16
C ILE A 1093 -4.86 4.11 -52.48
N ALA A 1094 -3.92 3.59 -53.28
CA ALA A 1094 -2.75 4.34 -53.71
C ALA A 1094 -3.12 5.58 -54.55
N ALA A 1095 -4.19 5.52 -55.33
CA ALA A 1095 -4.69 6.67 -56.10
C ALA A 1095 -5.33 7.74 -55.19
N ILE A 1096 -6.12 7.32 -54.19
CA ILE A 1096 -6.73 8.21 -53.19
C ILE A 1096 -5.64 8.94 -52.39
N MET A 1097 -4.61 8.23 -51.94
CA MET A 1097 -3.48 8.82 -51.20
C MET A 1097 -2.74 9.87 -52.03
N ARG A 1098 -2.45 9.56 -53.30
CA ARG A 1098 -1.78 10.50 -54.22
C ARG A 1098 -2.63 11.75 -54.48
N LYS A 1099 -3.93 11.57 -54.73
CA LYS A 1099 -4.86 12.68 -55.00
C LYS A 1099 -4.99 13.63 -53.82
N ASN A 1100 -5.07 13.09 -52.61
CA ASN A 1100 -5.31 13.87 -51.39
C ASN A 1100 -4.04 14.20 -50.60
N LYS A 1101 -2.85 13.82 -51.11
CA LYS A 1101 -1.55 14.00 -50.44
C LYS A 1101 -1.50 13.43 -49.02
N LEU A 1102 -2.07 12.24 -48.82
CA LEU A 1102 -2.19 11.58 -47.50
C LEU A 1102 -1.13 10.48 -47.30
N THR A 1103 -0.51 10.43 -46.12
CA THR A 1103 0.22 9.24 -45.64
C THR A 1103 -0.73 8.09 -45.29
N PHE A 1104 -0.17 6.89 -45.10
CA PHE A 1104 -0.91 5.73 -44.59
C PHE A 1104 -1.59 5.98 -43.23
N ASP A 1105 -0.89 6.66 -42.30
CA ASP A 1105 -1.38 6.95 -40.95
C ASP A 1105 -2.51 8.01 -40.97
N GLU A 1106 -2.43 8.98 -41.88
CA GLU A 1106 -3.50 9.97 -42.07
C GLU A 1106 -4.70 9.37 -42.79
N LEU A 1107 -4.45 8.53 -43.79
CA LEU A 1107 -5.50 7.83 -44.52
C LEU A 1107 -6.35 6.98 -43.58
N SER A 1108 -5.74 6.24 -42.65
CA SER A 1108 -6.48 5.39 -41.70
C SER A 1108 -7.34 6.19 -40.73
N ARG A 1109 -6.97 7.46 -40.47
CA ARG A 1109 -7.72 8.40 -39.62
C ARG A 1109 -8.71 9.25 -40.41
N SER A 1110 -8.68 9.18 -41.74
CA SER A 1110 -9.53 9.98 -42.62
C SER A 1110 -10.91 9.36 -42.80
N ASP A 1111 -11.91 10.22 -42.98
CA ASP A 1111 -13.29 9.84 -43.30
C ASP A 1111 -13.46 9.34 -44.75
N ILE A 1112 -12.36 9.08 -45.48
CA ILE A 1112 -12.37 8.67 -46.87
C ILE A 1112 -12.56 7.14 -47.02
N LEU A 1113 -12.11 6.36 -46.02
CA LEU A 1113 -12.23 4.89 -45.99
C LEU A 1113 -13.40 4.24 -45.21
N PRO A 1114 -14.44 4.92 -44.67
CA PRO A 1114 -15.53 4.30 -43.90
C PRO A 1114 -16.26 3.14 -44.59
N GLN A 1115 -16.13 2.98 -45.91
CA GLN A 1115 -16.69 1.85 -46.67
C GLN A 1115 -15.97 0.51 -46.38
N LEU A 1116 -14.74 0.55 -45.82
CA LEU A 1116 -14.00 -0.63 -45.35
C LEU A 1116 -14.42 -1.09 -43.94
N LYS A 1117 -15.01 -0.20 -43.11
CA LYS A 1117 -15.48 -0.55 -41.74
C LYS A 1117 -16.59 -1.61 -41.74
N GLY A 1118 -17.31 -1.77 -42.85
CA GLY A 1118 -18.34 -2.81 -43.00
C GLY A 1118 -17.80 -4.19 -43.43
N LEU A 1119 -16.49 -4.39 -43.55
CA LEU A 1119 -15.86 -5.65 -43.97
C LEU A 1119 -15.12 -6.37 -42.83
N THR A 1120 -14.81 -5.65 -41.74
CA THR A 1120 -14.24 -6.22 -40.51
C THR A 1120 -15.30 -6.95 -39.71
N ASN A 1121 -16.55 -6.45 -39.73
CA ASN A 1121 -17.75 -7.08 -39.18
C ASN A 1121 -18.52 -7.85 -40.26
N GLY A 1122 -17.97 -8.98 -40.71
CA GLY A 1122 -18.73 -9.98 -41.46
C GLY A 1122 -19.50 -10.88 -40.50
N SER A 1123 -20.79 -11.04 -40.78
CA SER A 1123 -21.77 -12.03 -40.31
C SER A 1123 -21.22 -13.30 -39.66
#